data_AF-A0A963MI11-F1
#
_entry.id   AF-A0A963MI11-F1
#
_cell.length_a   1.000
_cell.length_b   1.000
_cell.length_c   1.000
_cell.angle_alpha   90.00
_cell.angle_beta   90.00
_cell.angle_gamma   90.00
#
_symmetry.space_group_name_H-M   'P 1'
#
loop_
_entity.id
_entity.type
_entity.pdbx_description
1 polymer ?
#
loop_
_entity_poly.entity_id
_entity_poly.type
_entity_poly.pdbx_seq_one_letter_code
_entity_poly.pdbx_strand_id
1 'polypeptide(L)'
;MAADRSFLIAGLESAAPAPATDDVRVLKSRRITPGSARGEQGQAAVEGDAVVRVELENGFVLWSRADDLLRERGQAVGQRDGKTTWAIDFAPRPGRDAQRGARGWLGLGIRALDAFGVDLSGKAAAALGRKLEERQLGADTPAGLYRCSLKGNAAGDPGLTPVTTLSADARPLLVFLHGTGSSTQGSFGALWRDDSSAGVALRARMESRYGANVLALQHRSMTESPIVNALALARALPAGAELHLVSHSRGGLVGELMCLGMRDADADPLSPALIQTLFAADRTVARQLGLPPLDKTAAKARDAAYDADRAALAELLDELRAKQFKLRRFVRVACPARGTTLASGRLDRWLSVLDFISGEGLFGDVVDFMLAVVKERTDPRTLPGLEAMMPGSALTRLLQHPDLVVSADLSVIAGDIEGDSLWSQVKLLAADWFYGGDHDLVVNTGSMLGGLRRPPGGARYLRDEGAEVNHFRYFTNDKSIRWLTSGLMRADDSDGGFLPIESARHEAPRWREAVRRSRAASAPRPLAVVLPGTMGSVLQQQGETVWLDYWRLMRGQLGRLRMGRPDVEPVDLVGDFYGPMIEFLARTHHVEIFPYDWRGSVCDAAARLAETLERLLPEAEHNNQPVHLVAHSMGGLVVRAMIADGGAGSAVWQRIVALPKSRFVMLGTPNRGSHEAVRWLTGNNPTQRKLALLDLTKDSDDVIDIVRDYPGLIELLPFAPEGRDFAEPALWTALKAELKATWPTASASVLGGARQTWQRLLAAPPDPGHMIYLAGCQSATVMDYRVDAGGALDWPPHTQLTFDATAQGDGTVTWASGMLPGVPTWYVEDTAHDALCTQTRAFPGLLDLLMTGTTARLPATPPRARAGVPERFPMPELPFTDDLPDENTVRSLGFGGGAPTAWGDAPPATPRIRVSVRHGNLAYARHPVLVGHYAGDTIVSAEGAVDGLLDGALSRRLQLGMYPADNGSHALFFNDQPEAKPAGALVVGLGQVGELSPGLLEAGVRDALLDFALQVAQWPDDARFGPRAAPRSAAVSCLLVGSGAGGIPVSASVDAILRAA
;
A
#
# COMPACT_ATOMS: atom_id res chain seq x y z
N MET A 1 18.21 11.47 -29.63
CA MET A 1 19.64 11.84 -29.53
C MET A 1 20.34 11.20 -28.31
N ALA A 2 20.02 9.95 -27.95
CA ALA A 2 20.72 9.16 -26.92
C ALA A 2 21.42 7.90 -27.49
N ALA A 3 21.40 7.74 -28.81
CA ALA A 3 21.82 6.52 -29.51
C ALA A 3 23.36 6.35 -29.63
N ASP A 4 24.17 7.33 -29.23
CA ASP A 4 25.62 7.35 -29.49
C ASP A 4 26.51 6.98 -28.29
N ARG A 5 25.94 6.57 -27.14
CA ARG A 5 26.75 6.16 -25.98
C ARG A 5 26.86 4.65 -25.87
N SER A 6 28.07 4.14 -26.11
CA SER A 6 28.45 2.74 -25.88
C SER A 6 29.07 2.59 -24.47
N PHE A 7 28.52 1.68 -23.66
CA PHE A 7 28.99 1.32 -22.31
C PHE A 7 29.89 0.09 -22.36
N LEU A 8 30.94 0.05 -21.54
CA LEU A 8 31.77 -1.14 -21.35
C LEU A 8 31.25 -1.91 -20.14
N ILE A 9 30.69 -3.10 -20.35
CA ILE A 9 30.16 -3.98 -19.31
C ILE A 9 31.16 -5.09 -19.02
N ALA A 10 31.55 -5.27 -17.76
CA ALA A 10 32.45 -6.33 -17.33
C ALA A 10 31.73 -7.69 -17.32
N GLY A 11 32.31 -8.70 -17.98
CA GLY A 11 31.75 -10.05 -18.05
C GLY A 11 32.35 -10.89 -19.18
N LEU A 12 32.08 -12.20 -19.18
CA LEU A 12 32.47 -13.09 -20.27
C LEU A 12 31.47 -12.93 -21.42
N GLU A 13 31.96 -12.46 -22.57
CA GLU A 13 31.18 -12.30 -23.79
C GLU A 13 31.15 -13.60 -24.60
N SER A 14 29.96 -13.99 -25.06
CA SER A 14 29.72 -15.10 -25.98
C SER A 14 28.60 -14.76 -26.96
N ALA A 15 28.39 -15.59 -28.00
CA ALA A 15 27.31 -15.38 -28.94
C ALA A 15 25.94 -15.68 -28.28
N ALA A 16 24.99 -14.76 -28.38
CA ALA A 16 23.60 -14.99 -28.00
C ALA A 16 22.74 -15.35 -29.23
N PRO A 17 21.78 -16.28 -29.12
CA PRO A 17 20.78 -16.48 -30.15
C PRO A 17 19.97 -15.19 -30.32
N ALA A 18 19.91 -14.67 -31.56
CA ALA A 18 19.14 -13.48 -31.86
C ALA A 18 17.63 -13.81 -31.82
N PRO A 19 16.79 -12.91 -31.27
CA PRO A 19 15.33 -13.07 -31.37
C PRO A 19 14.88 -13.12 -32.83
N ALA A 20 13.86 -13.93 -33.11
CA ALA A 20 13.22 -13.96 -34.43
C ALA A 20 12.32 -12.71 -34.58
N THR A 21 12.64 -11.86 -35.55
CA THR A 21 11.96 -10.58 -35.83
C THR A 21 11.49 -10.52 -37.29
N ASP A 22 10.33 -9.91 -37.55
CA ASP A 22 9.74 -9.79 -38.89
C ASP A 22 9.97 -8.38 -39.48
N ASP A 23 9.80 -7.35 -38.65
CA ASP A 23 9.81 -5.94 -39.02
C ASP A 23 11.00 -5.14 -38.49
N VAL A 24 11.69 -5.68 -37.50
CA VAL A 24 12.79 -5.05 -36.80
C VAL A 24 14.08 -5.81 -37.15
N ARG A 25 15.21 -5.09 -37.23
CA ARG A 25 16.52 -5.70 -37.53
C ARG A 25 17.36 -5.80 -36.27
N VAL A 26 17.77 -7.01 -35.91
CA VAL A 26 18.78 -7.24 -34.87
C VAL A 26 20.17 -7.14 -35.52
N LEU A 27 20.87 -6.03 -35.27
CA LEU A 27 22.18 -5.72 -35.84
C LEU A 27 23.32 -6.46 -35.13
N LYS A 28 23.20 -6.65 -33.82
CA LYS A 28 24.21 -7.31 -32.97
C LYS A 28 23.50 -8.12 -31.88
N SER A 29 24.03 -9.29 -31.53
CA SER A 29 23.52 -10.16 -30.47
C SER A 29 24.69 -10.72 -29.67
N ARG A 30 24.69 -10.54 -28.35
CA ARG A 30 25.77 -11.01 -27.46
C ARG A 30 25.24 -11.43 -26.11
N ARG A 31 25.84 -12.44 -25.51
CA ARG A 31 25.57 -12.93 -24.16
C ARG A 31 26.70 -12.51 -23.22
N ILE A 32 26.36 -11.89 -22.10
CA ILE A 32 27.27 -11.46 -21.04
C ILE A 32 26.95 -12.28 -19.79
N THR A 33 27.95 -12.98 -19.26
CA THR A 33 27.84 -13.81 -18.04
C THR A 33 28.83 -13.35 -16.96
N PRO A 34 28.55 -13.65 -15.67
CA PRO A 34 29.46 -13.29 -14.59
C PRO A 34 30.85 -13.92 -14.80
N GLY A 35 31.91 -13.12 -14.66
CA GLY A 35 33.29 -13.63 -14.69
C GLY A 35 33.66 -14.34 -13.38
N SER A 36 34.51 -15.38 -13.43
CA SER A 36 35.04 -16.01 -12.22
C SER A 36 35.97 -15.06 -11.45
N ALA A 37 35.92 -15.06 -10.11
CA ALA A 37 36.68 -14.15 -9.24
C ALA A 37 38.23 -14.27 -9.35
N ARG A 38 38.75 -15.16 -10.21
CA ARG A 38 40.19 -15.40 -10.40
C ARG A 38 40.65 -15.48 -11.87
N GLY A 39 39.82 -15.09 -12.85
CA GLY A 39 40.14 -15.12 -14.29
C GLY A 39 40.04 -13.76 -14.99
N GLU A 40 40.61 -13.64 -16.20
CA GLU A 40 40.53 -12.43 -17.05
C GLU A 40 39.07 -11.96 -17.20
N GLN A 41 38.76 -10.76 -16.71
CA GLN A 41 37.48 -10.12 -16.95
C GLN A 41 37.44 -9.57 -18.39
N GLY A 42 36.67 -10.21 -19.26
CA GLY A 42 36.31 -9.63 -20.56
C GLY A 42 35.51 -8.33 -20.41
N GLN A 43 35.50 -7.51 -21.45
CA GLN A 43 34.69 -6.29 -21.53
C GLN A 43 33.83 -6.34 -22.79
N ALA A 44 32.52 -6.23 -22.65
CA ALA A 44 31.58 -6.15 -23.76
C ALA A 44 31.14 -4.70 -23.97
N ALA A 45 31.30 -4.19 -25.19
CA ALA A 45 30.78 -2.88 -25.58
C ALA A 45 29.30 -3.00 -25.96
N VAL A 46 28.42 -2.35 -25.18
CA VAL A 46 26.97 -2.38 -25.33
C VAL A 46 26.44 -0.97 -25.51
N GLU A 47 25.71 -0.71 -26.60
CA GLU A 47 25.07 0.58 -26.82
C GLU A 47 24.02 0.86 -25.74
N GLY A 48 23.89 2.12 -25.33
CA GLY A 48 23.00 2.51 -24.24
C GLY A 48 21.53 2.26 -24.53
N ASP A 49 21.14 2.30 -25.79
CA ASP A 49 19.79 1.97 -26.27
C ASP A 49 19.65 0.49 -26.70
N ALA A 50 20.67 -0.34 -26.45
CA ALA A 50 20.57 -1.77 -26.70
C ALA A 50 19.50 -2.37 -25.79
N VAL A 51 18.73 -3.30 -26.36
CA VAL A 51 17.72 -4.06 -25.63
C VAL A 51 18.41 -5.22 -24.94
N VAL A 52 18.22 -5.36 -23.63
CA VAL A 52 18.86 -6.39 -22.80
C VAL A 52 17.79 -7.32 -22.23
N ARG A 53 17.93 -8.61 -22.53
CA ARG A 53 17.19 -9.71 -21.93
C ARG A 53 17.97 -10.23 -20.72
N VAL A 54 17.46 -9.98 -19.52
CA VAL A 54 18.03 -10.36 -18.24
C VAL A 54 17.37 -11.67 -17.79
N GLU A 55 18.14 -12.76 -17.75
CA GLU A 55 17.68 -14.06 -17.27
C GLU A 55 18.02 -14.18 -15.77
N LEU A 56 17.00 -14.37 -14.93
CA LEU A 56 17.16 -14.57 -13.49
C LEU A 56 17.41 -16.04 -13.15
N GLU A 57 17.97 -16.32 -11.97
CA GLU A 57 18.28 -17.68 -11.51
C GLU A 57 17.07 -18.62 -11.45
N ASN A 58 15.86 -18.09 -11.27
CA ASN A 58 14.62 -18.86 -11.28
C ASN A 58 14.03 -19.10 -12.68
N GLY A 59 14.72 -18.67 -13.74
CA GLY A 59 14.28 -18.82 -15.13
C GLY A 59 13.35 -17.70 -15.64
N PHE A 60 13.02 -16.71 -14.81
CA PHE A 60 12.27 -15.53 -15.24
C PHE A 60 13.12 -14.64 -16.15
N VAL A 61 12.50 -14.07 -17.19
CA VAL A 61 13.18 -13.22 -18.18
C VAL A 61 12.63 -11.81 -18.13
N LEU A 62 13.52 -10.83 -17.96
CA LEU A 62 13.19 -9.40 -17.99
C LEU A 62 13.78 -8.76 -19.23
N TRP A 63 12.99 -7.94 -19.92
CA TRP A 63 13.49 -7.09 -20.98
C TRP A 63 13.65 -5.66 -20.44
N SER A 64 14.83 -5.10 -20.63
CA SER A 64 15.20 -3.76 -20.16
C SER A 64 16.12 -3.10 -21.17
N ARG A 65 16.24 -1.77 -21.15
CA ARG A 65 17.30 -1.08 -21.89
C ARG A 65 18.63 -1.20 -21.13
N ALA A 66 19.74 -1.21 -21.86
CA ALA A 66 21.07 -1.39 -21.26
C ALA A 66 21.41 -0.30 -20.25
N ASP A 67 21.11 0.95 -20.55
CA ASP A 67 21.34 2.07 -19.63
C ASP A 67 20.40 2.03 -18.39
N ASP A 68 19.16 1.58 -18.55
CA ASP A 68 18.23 1.36 -17.42
C ASP A 68 18.71 0.22 -16.50
N LEU A 69 19.20 -0.88 -17.08
CA LEU A 69 19.80 -1.99 -16.32
C LEU A 69 21.06 -1.53 -15.55
N LEU A 70 21.91 -0.74 -16.19
CA LEU A 70 23.09 -0.16 -15.54
C LEU A 70 22.70 0.83 -14.44
N ARG A 71 21.58 1.55 -14.57
CA ARG A 71 21.08 2.43 -13.51
C ARG A 71 20.66 1.64 -12.27
N GLU A 72 20.03 0.49 -12.48
CA GLU A 72 19.50 -0.35 -11.41
C GLU A 72 20.57 -1.21 -10.71
N ARG A 73 21.51 -1.75 -11.49
CA ARG A 73 22.46 -2.79 -11.02
C ARG A 73 23.91 -2.52 -11.39
N GLY A 74 24.22 -1.44 -12.10
CA GLY A 74 25.58 -1.09 -12.49
C GLY A 74 26.37 -0.42 -11.38
N GLN A 75 27.63 -0.82 -11.23
CA GLN A 75 28.65 -0.17 -10.42
C GLN A 75 29.87 0.14 -11.29
N ALA A 76 30.37 1.36 -11.23
CA ALA A 76 31.62 1.71 -11.92
C ALA A 76 32.80 1.04 -11.21
N VAL A 77 33.59 0.24 -11.93
CA VAL A 77 34.71 -0.55 -11.37
C VAL A 77 36.07 -0.04 -11.83
N GLY A 78 36.10 0.81 -12.86
CA GLY A 78 37.32 1.40 -13.37
C GLY A 78 37.07 2.31 -14.56
N GLN A 79 38.10 3.08 -14.93
CA GLN A 79 38.08 3.97 -16.09
C GLN A 79 39.36 3.76 -16.88
N ARG A 80 39.24 3.52 -18.19
CA ARG A 80 40.39 3.33 -19.10
C ARG A 80 40.10 4.07 -20.41
N ASP A 81 41.06 4.85 -20.90
CA ASP A 81 40.94 5.66 -22.12
C ASP A 81 39.67 6.53 -22.20
N GLY A 82 39.26 7.11 -21.07
CA GLY A 82 38.08 7.97 -20.98
C GLY A 82 36.72 7.25 -20.99
N LYS A 83 36.70 5.90 -21.07
CA LYS A 83 35.48 5.09 -20.96
C LYS A 83 35.41 4.41 -19.59
N THR A 84 34.26 4.54 -18.92
CA THR A 84 33.98 3.87 -17.63
C THR A 84 33.54 2.43 -17.88
N THR A 85 34.18 1.48 -17.19
CA THR A 85 33.77 0.08 -17.15
C THR A 85 32.79 -0.12 -16.00
N TRP A 86 31.64 -0.72 -16.31
CA TRP A 86 30.57 -1.01 -15.37
C TRP A 86 30.51 -2.51 -15.08
N ALA A 87 30.53 -2.91 -13.82
CA ALA A 87 30.10 -4.24 -13.42
C ALA A 87 28.62 -4.21 -13.09
N ILE A 88 27.91 -5.23 -13.54
CA ILE A 88 26.53 -5.47 -13.12
C ILE A 88 26.58 -6.36 -11.89
N ASP A 89 25.82 -5.99 -10.87
CA ASP A 89 25.63 -6.79 -9.68
C ASP A 89 24.71 -7.99 -10.00
N PHE A 90 25.33 -9.15 -10.23
CA PHE A 90 24.64 -10.42 -10.51
C PHE A 90 24.14 -11.11 -9.22
N ALA A 91 24.55 -10.67 -8.03
CA ALA A 91 24.18 -11.30 -6.77
C ALA A 91 22.72 -10.98 -6.35
N PRO A 92 22.08 -11.86 -5.58
CA PRO A 92 20.84 -11.54 -4.90
C PRO A 92 21.10 -10.55 -3.76
N ARG A 93 20.37 -9.42 -3.76
CA ARG A 93 20.28 -8.43 -2.68
C ARG A 93 19.15 -8.79 -1.71
N PRO A 94 19.31 -8.64 -0.39
CA PRO A 94 18.15 -8.67 0.50
C PRO A 94 17.15 -7.59 0.08
N GLY A 95 15.91 -7.99 -0.22
CA GLY A 95 14.85 -7.06 -0.62
C GLY A 95 14.54 -6.02 0.47
N ARG A 96 13.98 -4.88 0.07
CA ARG A 96 13.57 -3.78 0.95
C ARG A 96 12.54 -4.22 2.02
N ASP A 97 11.84 -5.34 1.81
CA ASP A 97 10.81 -5.92 2.70
C ASP A 97 11.24 -7.19 3.46
N ALA A 98 12.43 -7.19 4.06
CA ALA A 98 12.81 -8.21 5.03
C ALA A 98 11.91 -8.26 6.29
N GLN A 99 10.92 -7.36 6.43
CA GLN A 99 10.02 -7.26 7.59
C GLN A 99 8.81 -8.20 7.53
N ARG A 100 8.47 -8.82 6.39
CA ARG A 100 7.30 -9.72 6.23
C ARG A 100 7.61 -11.16 5.77
N GLY A 101 8.88 -11.57 5.75
CA GLY A 101 9.26 -12.94 5.33
C GLY A 101 9.21 -13.20 3.81
N ALA A 102 8.83 -12.20 3.01
CA ALA A 102 8.83 -12.26 1.55
C ALA A 102 10.19 -11.80 1.00
N ARG A 103 10.92 -12.69 0.32
CA ARG A 103 12.16 -12.35 -0.39
C ARG A 103 11.80 -11.79 -1.76
N GLY A 104 11.81 -10.46 -1.90
CA GLY A 104 11.59 -9.76 -3.17
C GLY A 104 12.53 -10.22 -4.31
N TRP A 105 12.28 -9.78 -5.57
CA TRP A 105 13.10 -10.22 -6.73
C TRP A 105 14.54 -9.72 -6.67
N LEU A 106 14.79 -8.65 -5.93
CA LEU A 106 16.15 -8.22 -5.60
C LEU A 106 16.90 -9.36 -4.92
N GLY A 107 16.22 -10.27 -4.21
CA GLY A 107 16.74 -11.51 -3.64
C GLY A 107 16.93 -12.67 -4.61
N LEU A 108 16.74 -12.47 -5.92
CA LEU A 108 17.04 -13.42 -6.99
C LEU A 108 18.27 -12.93 -7.78
N GLY A 109 19.28 -13.80 -7.95
CA GLY A 109 20.48 -13.49 -8.73
C GLY A 109 20.19 -13.39 -10.22
N ILE A 110 21.03 -12.65 -10.96
CA ILE A 110 21.03 -12.66 -12.42
C ILE A 110 21.89 -13.85 -12.88
N ARG A 111 21.32 -14.69 -13.75
CA ARG A 111 22.03 -15.82 -14.37
C ARG A 111 22.84 -15.40 -15.60
N ALA A 112 22.21 -14.65 -16.50
CA ALA A 112 22.82 -14.20 -17.75
C ALA A 112 22.13 -12.95 -18.31
N LEU A 113 22.84 -12.23 -19.19
CA LEU A 113 22.32 -11.08 -19.92
C LEU A 113 22.52 -11.31 -21.43
N ASP A 114 21.47 -11.20 -22.24
CA ASP A 114 21.60 -11.14 -23.70
C ASP A 114 21.32 -9.70 -24.17
N ALA A 115 22.30 -9.06 -24.80
CA ALA A 115 22.18 -7.68 -25.29
C ALA A 115 22.06 -7.63 -26.83
N PHE A 116 21.06 -6.90 -27.31
CA PHE A 116 20.68 -6.79 -28.70
C PHE A 116 20.77 -5.35 -29.20
N GLY A 117 21.57 -5.13 -30.24
CA GLY A 117 21.57 -3.87 -31.00
C GLY A 117 20.41 -3.91 -31.99
N VAL A 118 19.39 -3.08 -31.78
CA VAL A 118 18.13 -3.14 -32.54
C VAL A 118 18.01 -1.92 -33.47
N ASP A 119 17.55 -2.12 -34.71
CA ASP A 119 17.16 -1.06 -35.66
C ASP A 119 15.68 -1.24 -36.05
N LEU A 120 14.88 -0.22 -35.76
CA LEU A 120 13.43 -0.21 -35.98
C LEU A 120 13.04 0.06 -37.44
N SER A 121 14.02 0.28 -38.33
CA SER A 121 13.78 0.52 -39.76
C SER A 121 12.81 1.69 -40.03
N GLY A 122 12.83 2.70 -39.16
CA GLY A 122 11.98 3.89 -39.23
C GLY A 122 10.54 3.72 -38.74
N LYS A 123 10.17 2.56 -38.16
CA LYS A 123 8.84 2.30 -37.59
C LYS A 123 8.79 2.71 -36.11
N ALA A 124 7.77 3.49 -35.73
CA ALA A 124 7.50 3.82 -34.32
C ALA A 124 6.81 2.66 -33.59
N ALA A 125 7.02 2.55 -32.27
CA ALA A 125 6.39 1.51 -31.44
C ALA A 125 4.86 1.49 -31.56
N ALA A 126 4.20 2.65 -31.70
CA ALA A 126 2.75 2.72 -31.91
C ALA A 126 2.29 2.05 -33.22
N ALA A 127 3.09 2.15 -34.29
CA ALA A 127 2.79 1.49 -35.56
C ALA A 127 2.97 -0.03 -35.47
N LEU A 128 4.01 -0.48 -34.77
CA LEU A 128 4.26 -1.91 -34.51
C LEU A 128 3.19 -2.50 -33.59
N GLY A 129 2.76 -1.77 -32.55
CA GLY A 129 1.67 -2.16 -31.66
C GLY A 129 0.35 -2.31 -32.41
N ARG A 130 0.06 -1.39 -33.35
CA ARG A 130 -1.13 -1.50 -34.22
C ARG A 130 -1.09 -2.76 -35.08
N LYS A 131 0.05 -3.05 -35.71
CA LYS A 131 0.22 -4.25 -36.54
C LYS A 131 0.06 -5.53 -35.71
N LEU A 132 0.64 -5.55 -34.50
CA LEU A 132 0.49 -6.66 -33.56
C LEU A 132 -0.99 -6.91 -33.24
N GLU A 133 -1.76 -5.87 -32.92
CA GLU A 133 -3.19 -6.01 -32.65
C GLU A 133 -3.97 -6.49 -33.88
N GLU A 134 -3.69 -5.95 -35.07
CA GLU A 134 -4.33 -6.39 -36.31
C GLU A 134 -4.08 -7.88 -36.60
N ARG A 135 -2.87 -8.39 -36.30
CA ARG A 135 -2.56 -9.82 -36.42
C ARG A 135 -3.25 -10.67 -35.35
N GLN A 136 -3.31 -10.20 -34.11
CA GLN A 136 -4.00 -10.90 -33.03
C GLN A 136 -5.52 -11.00 -33.24
N LEU A 137 -6.12 -9.98 -33.84
CA LEU A 137 -7.54 -10.04 -34.23
C LEU A 137 -7.78 -11.05 -35.36
N GLY A 138 -6.76 -11.37 -36.17
CA GLY A 138 -6.83 -12.30 -37.29
C GLY A 138 -7.25 -11.59 -38.59
N ALA A 139 -6.61 -11.96 -39.71
CA ALA A 139 -6.87 -11.34 -41.01
C ALA A 139 -8.31 -11.51 -41.50
N ASP A 140 -8.94 -12.64 -41.17
CA ASP A 140 -10.32 -12.98 -41.54
C ASP A 140 -11.36 -12.43 -40.55
N THR A 141 -10.91 -11.94 -39.39
CA THR A 141 -11.75 -11.40 -38.31
C THR A 141 -11.25 -10.04 -37.82
N PRO A 142 -11.13 -9.03 -38.71
CA PRO A 142 -10.68 -7.69 -38.34
C PRO A 142 -11.64 -7.01 -37.34
N ALA A 143 -11.28 -5.82 -36.85
CA ALA A 143 -12.13 -5.08 -35.92
C ALA A 143 -13.58 -4.92 -36.43
N GLY A 144 -14.56 -5.27 -35.60
CA GLY A 144 -15.97 -5.34 -35.96
C GLY A 144 -16.82 -6.15 -34.98
N LEU A 145 -18.11 -6.23 -35.26
CA LEU A 145 -19.07 -7.01 -34.48
C LEU A 145 -19.32 -8.37 -35.14
N TYR A 146 -19.16 -9.44 -34.36
CA TYR A 146 -19.26 -10.81 -34.82
C TYR A 146 -20.28 -11.59 -33.99
N ARG A 147 -20.88 -12.62 -34.59
CA ARG A 147 -21.71 -13.61 -33.91
C ARG A 147 -20.82 -14.79 -33.51
N CYS A 148 -21.01 -15.32 -32.31
CA CYS A 148 -20.31 -16.50 -31.83
C CYS A 148 -21.14 -17.76 -32.12
N SER A 149 -20.48 -18.81 -32.59
CA SER A 149 -20.99 -20.17 -32.49
C SER A 149 -21.13 -20.56 -31.01
N LEU A 150 -22.12 -21.38 -30.65
CA LEU A 150 -22.22 -21.97 -29.30
C LEU A 150 -21.76 -23.43 -29.26
N LYS A 151 -21.24 -23.95 -30.39
CA LYS A 151 -20.60 -25.27 -30.45
C LYS A 151 -19.19 -25.17 -29.88
N GLY A 152 -18.84 -26.11 -29.00
CA GLY A 152 -17.47 -26.24 -28.49
C GLY A 152 -16.54 -26.88 -29.51
N ASN A 153 -15.24 -26.71 -29.28
CA ASN A 153 -14.18 -27.42 -30.00
C ASN A 153 -12.90 -27.49 -29.15
N ALA A 154 -11.99 -28.39 -29.49
CA ALA A 154 -10.73 -28.56 -28.76
C ALA A 154 -9.83 -27.30 -28.74
N ALA A 155 -9.93 -26.44 -29.76
CA ALA A 155 -9.12 -25.22 -29.89
C ALA A 155 -9.70 -24.01 -29.13
N GLY A 156 -10.91 -24.12 -28.57
CA GLY A 156 -11.60 -23.00 -27.93
C GLY A 156 -11.99 -21.88 -28.88
N ASP A 157 -12.15 -22.15 -30.17
CA ASP A 157 -12.54 -21.15 -31.18
C ASP A 157 -14.04 -20.80 -31.06
N PRO A 158 -14.42 -19.53 -30.83
CA PRO A 158 -15.82 -19.10 -30.80
C PRO A 158 -16.53 -19.16 -32.16
N GLY A 159 -15.85 -19.44 -33.27
CA GLY A 159 -16.43 -19.54 -34.61
C GLY A 159 -17.08 -18.24 -35.06
N LEU A 160 -16.29 -17.16 -35.10
CA LEU A 160 -16.78 -15.81 -35.35
C LEU A 160 -17.29 -15.61 -36.78
N THR A 161 -18.51 -15.12 -36.91
CA THR A 161 -19.09 -14.74 -38.22
C THR A 161 -19.48 -13.26 -38.24
N PRO A 162 -19.06 -12.46 -39.23
CA PRO A 162 -19.37 -11.03 -39.30
C PRO A 162 -20.87 -10.74 -39.27
N VAL A 163 -21.26 -9.71 -38.53
CA VAL A 163 -22.66 -9.27 -38.44
C VAL A 163 -22.87 -8.07 -39.34
N THR A 164 -23.65 -8.24 -40.42
CA THR A 164 -23.97 -7.16 -41.36
C THR A 164 -25.29 -6.45 -41.04
N THR A 165 -26.26 -7.16 -40.45
CA THR A 165 -27.53 -6.60 -39.98
C THR A 165 -28.01 -7.33 -38.72
N LEU A 166 -28.48 -6.58 -37.71
CA LEU A 166 -29.15 -7.10 -36.53
C LEU A 166 -30.61 -6.65 -36.56
N SER A 167 -31.55 -7.60 -36.54
CA SER A 167 -32.96 -7.27 -36.30
C SER A 167 -33.17 -7.01 -34.81
N ALA A 168 -34.09 -6.10 -34.48
CA ALA A 168 -34.63 -5.98 -33.13
C ALA A 168 -35.45 -7.24 -32.83
N ASP A 169 -34.78 -8.27 -32.33
CA ASP A 169 -35.38 -9.53 -31.93
C ASP A 169 -35.92 -9.42 -30.49
N ALA A 170 -36.89 -10.25 -30.10
CA ALA A 170 -37.48 -10.18 -28.75
C ALA A 170 -36.53 -10.66 -27.64
N ARG A 171 -35.43 -11.33 -28.00
CA ARG A 171 -34.42 -11.85 -27.06
C ARG A 171 -33.29 -10.83 -26.83
N PRO A 172 -32.73 -10.76 -25.62
CA PRO A 172 -31.58 -9.89 -25.34
C PRO A 172 -30.35 -10.25 -26.19
N LEU A 173 -29.53 -9.24 -26.49
CA LEU A 173 -28.22 -9.41 -27.13
C LEU A 173 -27.14 -9.56 -26.06
N LEU A 174 -26.35 -10.64 -26.11
CA LEU A 174 -25.17 -10.83 -25.27
C LEU A 174 -23.92 -10.41 -26.05
N VAL A 175 -23.10 -9.50 -25.53
CA VAL A 175 -21.86 -9.05 -26.17
C VAL A 175 -20.64 -9.33 -25.28
N PHE A 176 -19.67 -10.03 -25.85
CA PHE A 176 -18.35 -10.27 -25.24
C PHE A 176 -17.35 -9.16 -25.63
N LEU A 177 -16.66 -8.62 -24.63
CA LEU A 177 -15.69 -7.52 -24.74
C LEU A 177 -14.32 -7.98 -24.22
N HIS A 178 -13.41 -8.29 -25.12
CA HIS A 178 -12.09 -8.85 -24.79
C HIS A 178 -11.12 -7.82 -24.18
N GLY A 179 -10.03 -8.32 -23.58
CA GLY A 179 -9.06 -7.53 -22.81
C GLY A 179 -8.01 -6.78 -23.64
N THR A 180 -6.94 -6.34 -22.98
CA THR A 180 -5.84 -5.57 -23.57
C THR A 180 -4.95 -6.43 -24.45
N GLY A 181 -4.65 -5.95 -25.66
CA GLY A 181 -3.80 -6.62 -26.64
C GLY A 181 -4.22 -8.07 -26.87
N SER A 182 -5.52 -8.34 -27.01
CA SER A 182 -6.10 -9.69 -27.11
C SER A 182 -7.16 -9.75 -28.22
N SER A 183 -7.82 -10.90 -28.35
CA SER A 183 -8.97 -11.17 -29.22
C SER A 183 -10.07 -11.89 -28.46
N THR A 184 -11.25 -12.07 -29.07
CA THR A 184 -12.36 -12.83 -28.45
C THR A 184 -11.92 -14.25 -28.09
N GLN A 185 -11.21 -14.94 -28.99
CA GLN A 185 -10.66 -16.26 -28.71
C GLN A 185 -9.59 -16.19 -27.61
N GLY A 186 -8.70 -15.20 -27.65
CA GLY A 186 -7.64 -15.04 -26.66
C GLY A 186 -8.17 -14.83 -25.24
N SER A 187 -9.21 -14.00 -25.06
CA SER A 187 -9.78 -13.71 -23.73
C SER A 187 -10.79 -14.76 -23.26
N PHE A 188 -11.60 -15.32 -24.16
CA PHE A 188 -12.75 -16.16 -23.78
C PHE A 188 -12.70 -17.59 -24.30
N GLY A 189 -11.67 -17.99 -25.05
CA GLY A 189 -11.63 -19.28 -25.75
C GLY A 189 -11.74 -20.50 -24.82
N ALA A 190 -11.30 -20.38 -23.57
CA ALA A 190 -11.50 -21.41 -22.55
C ALA A 190 -12.99 -21.76 -22.33
N LEU A 191 -13.90 -20.79 -22.48
CA LEU A 191 -15.35 -21.00 -22.44
C LEU A 191 -15.88 -21.80 -23.64
N TRP A 192 -15.09 -22.02 -24.68
CA TRP A 192 -15.43 -22.77 -25.90
C TRP A 192 -14.73 -24.13 -26.01
N ARG A 193 -13.86 -24.47 -25.05
CA ARG A 193 -13.22 -25.78 -25.03
C ARG A 193 -14.22 -26.88 -24.67
N ASP A 194 -14.00 -28.07 -25.22
CA ASP A 194 -14.81 -29.26 -24.95
C ASP A 194 -14.46 -29.94 -23.61
N ASP A 195 -13.24 -29.73 -23.11
CA ASP A 195 -12.77 -30.26 -21.83
C ASP A 195 -13.23 -29.43 -20.61
N SER A 196 -13.78 -28.23 -20.84
CA SER A 196 -14.36 -27.39 -19.78
C SER A 196 -15.82 -27.75 -19.51
N SER A 197 -16.05 -28.56 -18.46
CA SER A 197 -17.41 -28.94 -18.07
C SER A 197 -18.31 -27.74 -17.73
N ALA A 198 -17.76 -26.73 -17.04
CA ALA A 198 -18.45 -25.49 -16.73
C ALA A 198 -18.70 -24.64 -17.99
N GLY A 199 -17.75 -24.60 -18.92
CA GLY A 199 -17.91 -23.94 -20.23
C GLY A 199 -19.04 -24.56 -21.05
N VAL A 200 -19.09 -25.89 -21.15
CA VAL A 200 -20.17 -26.63 -21.83
C VAL A 200 -21.54 -26.26 -21.23
N ALA A 201 -21.66 -26.27 -19.90
CA ALA A 201 -22.90 -25.91 -19.21
C ALA A 201 -23.31 -24.45 -19.47
N LEU A 202 -22.36 -23.53 -19.46
CA LEU A 202 -22.62 -22.12 -19.76
C LEU A 202 -23.08 -21.92 -21.21
N ARG A 203 -22.44 -22.56 -22.20
CA ARG A 203 -22.86 -22.49 -23.62
C ARG A 203 -24.27 -23.00 -23.83
N ALA A 204 -24.66 -24.11 -23.19
CA ALA A 204 -26.03 -24.62 -23.24
C ALA A 204 -27.06 -23.62 -22.64
N ARG A 205 -26.71 -22.94 -21.54
CA ARG A 205 -27.55 -21.88 -20.95
C ARG A 205 -27.65 -20.66 -21.87
N MET A 206 -26.55 -20.27 -22.51
CA MET A 206 -26.54 -19.19 -23.48
C MET A 206 -27.41 -19.50 -24.70
N GLU A 207 -27.37 -20.73 -25.22
CA GLU A 207 -28.19 -21.16 -26.34
C GLU A 207 -29.68 -21.10 -25.99
N SER A 208 -30.05 -21.53 -24.78
CA SER A 208 -31.42 -21.45 -24.30
C SER A 208 -31.94 -20.02 -24.14
N ARG A 209 -31.11 -19.08 -23.65
CA ARG A 209 -31.55 -17.71 -23.33
C ARG A 209 -31.42 -16.75 -24.52
N TYR A 210 -30.29 -16.76 -25.20
CA TYR A 210 -29.95 -15.81 -26.27
C TYR A 210 -30.08 -16.43 -27.66
N GLY A 211 -29.93 -17.75 -27.78
CA GLY A 211 -29.88 -18.43 -29.07
C GLY A 211 -28.75 -17.85 -29.94
N ALA A 212 -29.11 -17.35 -31.13
CA ALA A 212 -28.14 -16.78 -32.04
C ALA A 212 -27.66 -15.37 -31.64
N ASN A 213 -28.22 -14.74 -30.60
CA ASN A 213 -27.92 -13.36 -30.19
C ASN A 213 -26.70 -13.25 -29.26
N VAL A 214 -25.74 -14.17 -29.41
CA VAL A 214 -24.44 -14.12 -28.71
C VAL A 214 -23.40 -13.54 -29.67
N LEU A 215 -22.85 -12.40 -29.29
CA LEU A 215 -22.01 -11.55 -30.11
C LEU A 215 -20.68 -11.29 -29.41
N ALA A 216 -19.67 -10.88 -30.18
CA ALA A 216 -18.39 -10.41 -29.66
C ALA A 216 -17.89 -9.21 -30.47
N LEU A 217 -17.29 -8.25 -29.79
CA LEU A 217 -16.64 -7.10 -30.41
C LEU A 217 -15.14 -7.39 -30.55
N GLN A 218 -14.68 -7.56 -31.78
CA GLN A 218 -13.25 -7.51 -32.11
C GLN A 218 -12.82 -6.05 -32.22
N HIS A 219 -11.82 -5.64 -31.46
CA HIS A 219 -11.39 -4.23 -31.45
C HIS A 219 -9.94 -4.10 -31.00
N ARG A 220 -9.26 -3.04 -31.44
CA ARG A 220 -7.94 -2.71 -30.90
C ARG A 220 -8.11 -2.03 -29.55
N SER A 221 -7.17 -2.29 -28.67
CA SER A 221 -7.33 -2.23 -27.22
C SER A 221 -6.12 -1.65 -26.50
N MET A 222 -4.94 -1.65 -27.15
CA MET A 222 -3.73 -0.97 -26.73
C MET A 222 -3.59 0.36 -27.46
N THR A 223 -3.81 0.36 -28.78
CA THR A 223 -3.58 1.54 -29.64
C THR A 223 -4.82 2.41 -29.84
N GLU A 224 -6.02 1.90 -29.55
CA GLU A 224 -7.28 2.66 -29.63
C GLU A 224 -7.88 2.90 -28.26
N SER A 225 -8.48 4.08 -28.09
CA SER A 225 -9.20 4.44 -26.87
C SER A 225 -10.47 3.58 -26.72
N PRO A 226 -10.82 3.14 -25.50
CA PRO A 226 -12.07 2.44 -25.24
C PRO A 226 -13.31 3.28 -25.58
N ILE A 227 -13.20 4.62 -25.63
CA ILE A 227 -14.27 5.52 -26.09
C ILE A 227 -14.60 5.26 -27.55
N VAL A 228 -13.57 5.13 -28.39
CA VAL A 228 -13.73 4.80 -29.81
C VAL A 228 -14.31 3.39 -29.98
N ASN A 229 -13.87 2.42 -29.17
CA ASN A 229 -14.43 1.07 -29.22
C ASN A 229 -15.92 1.03 -28.80
N ALA A 230 -16.29 1.78 -27.76
CA ALA A 230 -17.68 1.88 -27.30
C ALA A 230 -18.55 2.56 -28.36
N LEU A 231 -18.06 3.62 -29.02
CA LEU A 231 -18.75 4.27 -30.13
C LEU A 231 -18.98 3.32 -31.31
N ALA A 232 -17.96 2.55 -31.68
CA ALA A 232 -18.09 1.54 -32.73
C ALA A 232 -19.16 0.49 -32.38
N LEU A 233 -19.18 0.02 -31.13
CA LEU A 233 -20.19 -0.92 -30.65
C LEU A 233 -21.60 -0.30 -30.66
N ALA A 234 -21.77 0.90 -30.13
CA ALA A 234 -23.06 1.59 -30.09
C ALA A 234 -23.66 1.79 -31.49
N ARG A 235 -22.84 2.15 -32.48
CA ARG A 235 -23.26 2.31 -33.87
C ARG A 235 -23.74 0.99 -34.49
N ALA A 236 -23.04 -0.11 -34.19
CA ALA A 236 -23.33 -1.43 -34.73
C ALA A 236 -24.61 -2.08 -34.16
N LEU A 237 -25.02 -1.69 -32.95
CA LEU A 237 -26.19 -2.26 -32.27
C LEU A 237 -27.51 -1.57 -32.68
N PRO A 238 -28.65 -2.30 -32.72
CA PRO A 238 -29.94 -1.72 -33.08
C PRO A 238 -30.54 -0.88 -31.94
N ALA A 239 -31.30 0.16 -32.30
CA ALA A 239 -31.98 1.01 -31.31
C ALA A 239 -32.99 0.21 -30.47
N GLY A 240 -33.12 0.55 -29.20
CA GLY A 240 -34.02 -0.07 -28.23
C GLY A 240 -33.59 -1.47 -27.76
N ALA A 241 -32.41 -1.95 -28.17
CA ALA A 241 -31.94 -3.29 -27.83
C ALA A 241 -31.77 -3.49 -26.32
N GLU A 242 -32.20 -4.67 -25.84
CA GLU A 242 -31.84 -5.16 -24.52
C GLU A 242 -30.46 -5.81 -24.58
N LEU A 243 -29.52 -5.32 -23.78
CA LEU A 243 -28.11 -5.68 -23.82
C LEU A 243 -27.67 -6.37 -22.53
N HIS A 244 -26.97 -7.48 -22.70
CA HIS A 244 -26.21 -8.17 -21.67
C HIS A 244 -24.72 -8.12 -22.08
N LEU A 245 -23.83 -7.76 -21.16
CA LEU A 245 -22.41 -7.61 -21.44
C LEU A 245 -21.58 -8.58 -20.59
N VAL A 246 -20.54 -9.14 -21.20
CA VAL A 246 -19.46 -9.84 -20.50
C VAL A 246 -18.17 -9.21 -20.94
N SER A 247 -17.34 -8.80 -19.98
CA SER A 247 -16.06 -8.18 -20.31
C SER A 247 -14.93 -8.76 -19.49
N HIS A 248 -13.74 -8.70 -20.08
CA HIS A 248 -12.48 -8.99 -19.39
C HIS A 248 -11.55 -7.78 -19.47
N SER A 249 -10.86 -7.49 -18.36
CA SER A 249 -9.79 -6.48 -18.33
C SER A 249 -10.26 -5.11 -18.86
N ARG A 250 -9.48 -4.46 -19.72
CA ARG A 250 -9.79 -3.16 -20.37
C ARG A 250 -11.10 -3.18 -21.18
N GLY A 251 -11.56 -4.34 -21.66
CA GLY A 251 -12.90 -4.48 -22.26
C GLY A 251 -14.02 -4.07 -21.32
N GLY A 252 -13.80 -4.12 -19.99
CA GLY A 252 -14.77 -3.62 -19.02
C GLY A 252 -14.94 -2.10 -19.04
N LEU A 253 -13.92 -1.34 -19.46
CA LEU A 253 -14.03 0.12 -19.63
C LEU A 253 -14.98 0.45 -20.80
N VAL A 254 -14.94 -0.35 -21.88
CA VAL A 254 -15.89 -0.26 -23.00
C VAL A 254 -17.32 -0.53 -22.50
N GLY A 255 -17.49 -1.55 -21.65
CA GLY A 255 -18.79 -1.87 -21.04
C GLY A 255 -19.33 -0.76 -20.13
N GLU A 256 -18.47 -0.14 -19.30
CA GLU A 256 -18.84 1.02 -18.49
C GLU A 256 -19.27 2.20 -19.37
N LEU A 257 -18.54 2.49 -20.46
CA LEU A 257 -18.90 3.56 -21.40
C LEU A 257 -20.26 3.32 -22.06
N MET A 258 -20.62 2.07 -22.38
CA MET A 258 -21.97 1.72 -22.86
C MET A 258 -23.04 1.97 -21.80
N CYS A 259 -22.73 1.81 -20.52
CA CYS A 259 -23.66 2.07 -19.42
C CYS A 259 -24.06 3.55 -19.30
N LEU A 260 -23.28 4.48 -19.88
CA LEU A 260 -23.65 5.89 -19.95
C LEU A 260 -24.99 6.12 -20.67
N GLY A 261 -25.45 5.19 -21.51
CA GLY A 261 -26.78 5.27 -22.13
C GLY A 261 -27.94 5.16 -21.14
N MET A 262 -27.69 4.70 -19.92
CA MET A 262 -28.67 4.56 -18.84
C MET A 262 -28.45 5.55 -17.69
N ARG A 263 -27.77 6.66 -17.97
CA ARG A 263 -27.63 7.80 -17.05
C ARG A 263 -28.92 8.59 -16.95
N ASP A 264 -29.13 9.25 -15.82
CA ASP A 264 -30.24 10.19 -15.66
C ASP A 264 -30.03 11.42 -16.55
N ALA A 265 -30.96 11.67 -17.47
CA ALA A 265 -30.88 12.79 -18.40
C ALA A 265 -31.14 14.14 -17.72
N ASP A 266 -31.91 14.15 -16.63
CA ASP A 266 -32.27 15.38 -15.90
C ASP A 266 -31.16 15.82 -14.93
N ALA A 267 -30.22 14.91 -14.62
CA ALA A 267 -29.08 15.12 -13.74
C ALA A 267 -27.73 14.88 -14.44
N ASP A 268 -27.67 14.91 -15.79
CA ASP A 268 -26.48 14.56 -16.57
C ASP A 268 -25.32 15.57 -16.34
N PRO A 269 -24.23 15.17 -15.65
CA PRO A 269 -23.12 16.09 -15.39
C PRO A 269 -22.23 16.30 -16.61
N LEU A 270 -22.37 15.50 -17.68
CA LEU A 270 -21.48 15.47 -18.85
C LEU A 270 -21.71 16.64 -19.83
N SER A 271 -21.63 17.86 -19.31
CA SER A 271 -21.60 19.06 -20.13
C SER A 271 -20.32 19.14 -20.98
N PRO A 272 -20.35 19.84 -22.13
CA PRO A 272 -19.14 20.09 -22.92
C PRO A 272 -18.00 20.72 -22.12
N ALA A 273 -18.32 21.58 -21.15
CA ALA A 273 -17.34 22.23 -20.26
C ALA A 273 -16.64 21.23 -19.32
N LEU A 274 -17.37 20.26 -18.78
CA LEU A 274 -16.79 19.21 -17.94
C LEU A 274 -15.88 18.30 -18.78
N ILE A 275 -16.35 17.87 -19.96
CA ILE A 275 -15.56 17.04 -20.88
C ILE A 275 -14.26 17.77 -21.27
N GLN A 276 -14.33 19.08 -21.56
CA GLN A 276 -13.13 19.87 -21.84
C GLN A 276 -12.15 19.88 -20.66
N THR A 277 -12.64 19.98 -19.42
CA THR A 277 -11.81 20.00 -18.21
C THR A 277 -11.14 18.66 -17.93
N LEU A 278 -11.87 17.55 -18.10
CA LEU A 278 -11.39 16.19 -17.87
C LEU A 278 -10.17 15.86 -18.75
N PHE A 279 -10.22 16.26 -20.02
CA PHE A 279 -9.17 15.97 -21.01
C PHE A 279 -8.21 17.16 -21.24
N ALA A 280 -8.13 18.13 -20.32
CA ALA A 280 -7.30 19.32 -20.49
C ALA A 280 -5.80 19.10 -20.17
N ALA A 281 -5.46 18.15 -19.30
CA ALA A 281 -4.11 17.97 -18.80
C ALA A 281 -3.82 16.50 -18.46
N ASP A 282 -2.54 16.12 -18.52
CA ASP A 282 -2.08 14.82 -18.04
C ASP A 282 -2.03 14.88 -16.52
N ARG A 283 -2.92 14.11 -15.90
CA ARG A 283 -3.01 14.00 -14.44
C ARG A 283 -2.91 12.57 -13.97
N THR A 284 -2.20 11.75 -14.76
CA THR A 284 -1.89 10.36 -14.45
C THR A 284 -0.84 10.24 -13.35
N VAL A 285 -0.68 9.03 -12.82
CA VAL A 285 0.41 8.68 -11.88
C VAL A 285 1.81 8.67 -12.49
N ALA A 286 1.99 9.01 -13.78
CA ALA A 286 3.26 8.90 -14.50
C ALA A 286 4.46 9.51 -13.75
N ARG A 287 4.33 10.74 -13.23
CA ARG A 287 5.40 11.40 -12.44
C ARG A 287 5.73 10.64 -11.15
N GLN A 288 4.74 10.03 -10.52
CA GLN A 288 4.95 9.25 -9.30
C GLN A 288 5.81 8.03 -9.62
N LEU A 289 5.56 7.39 -10.76
CA LEU A 289 6.26 6.20 -11.24
C LEU A 289 7.65 6.49 -11.85
N GLY A 290 8.14 7.72 -11.70
CA GLY A 290 9.46 8.14 -12.21
C GLY A 290 9.51 8.37 -13.71
N LEU A 291 8.36 8.45 -14.42
CA LEU A 291 8.35 8.82 -15.82
C LEU A 291 8.67 10.31 -15.98
N PRO A 292 9.64 10.68 -16.84
CA PRO A 292 9.95 12.08 -17.09
C PRO A 292 8.78 12.81 -17.78
N PRO A 293 8.77 14.14 -17.79
CA PRO A 293 7.87 14.89 -18.66
C PRO A 293 8.00 14.44 -20.12
N LEU A 294 6.87 14.30 -20.81
CA LEU A 294 6.87 14.01 -22.24
C LEU A 294 7.65 15.09 -22.99
N ASP A 295 8.42 14.70 -24.00
CA ASP A 295 9.00 15.68 -24.91
C ASP A 295 7.90 16.40 -25.72
N LYS A 296 8.25 17.49 -26.41
CA LYS A 296 7.28 18.32 -27.14
C LYS A 296 6.47 17.55 -28.19
N THR A 297 7.07 16.54 -28.83
CA THR A 297 6.42 15.75 -29.88
C THR A 297 5.44 14.77 -29.25
N ALA A 298 5.87 14.04 -28.22
CA ALA A 298 5.04 13.10 -27.50
C ALA A 298 3.89 13.80 -26.75
N ALA A 299 4.15 14.97 -26.15
CA ALA A 299 3.13 15.81 -25.52
C ALA A 299 2.06 16.25 -26.54
N LYS A 300 2.48 16.73 -27.72
CA LYS A 300 1.56 17.12 -28.80
C LYS A 300 0.74 15.94 -29.32
N ALA A 301 1.33 14.76 -29.44
CA ALA A 301 0.63 13.54 -29.85
C ALA A 301 -0.44 13.13 -28.82
N ARG A 302 -0.09 13.20 -27.53
CA ARG A 302 -1.03 12.94 -26.42
C ARG A 302 -2.17 13.96 -26.39
N ASP A 303 -1.89 15.24 -26.57
CA ASP A 303 -2.92 16.29 -26.63
C ASP A 303 -3.89 16.05 -27.80
N ALA A 304 -3.37 15.67 -28.97
CA ALA A 304 -4.20 15.32 -30.12
C ALA A 304 -5.06 14.07 -29.88
N ALA A 305 -4.55 13.07 -29.15
CA ALA A 305 -5.34 11.91 -28.75
C ALA A 305 -6.47 12.30 -27.77
N TYR A 306 -6.19 13.17 -26.81
CA TYR A 306 -7.22 13.72 -25.91
C TYR A 306 -8.29 14.53 -26.67
N ASP A 307 -7.89 15.29 -27.69
CA ASP A 307 -8.84 16.01 -28.56
C ASP A 307 -9.77 15.04 -29.31
N ALA A 308 -9.21 13.94 -29.84
CA ALA A 308 -9.98 12.90 -30.52
C ALA A 308 -10.93 12.18 -29.55
N ASP A 309 -10.49 11.87 -28.33
CA ASP A 309 -11.32 11.22 -27.32
C ASP A 309 -12.47 12.11 -26.84
N ARG A 310 -12.25 13.43 -26.71
CA ARG A 310 -13.35 14.37 -26.41
C ARG A 310 -14.42 14.35 -27.50
N ALA A 311 -14.00 14.37 -28.77
CA ALA A 311 -14.94 14.33 -29.91
C ALA A 311 -15.69 12.99 -29.95
N ALA A 312 -14.97 11.86 -29.82
CA ALA A 312 -15.57 10.54 -29.81
C ALA A 312 -16.53 10.33 -28.62
N LEU A 313 -16.23 10.88 -27.45
CA LEU A 313 -17.12 10.82 -26.29
C LEU A 313 -18.41 11.60 -26.55
N ALA A 314 -18.33 12.81 -27.12
CA ALA A 314 -19.51 13.58 -27.47
C ALA A 314 -20.40 12.80 -28.46
N GLU A 315 -19.81 12.24 -29.52
CA GLU A 315 -20.52 11.39 -30.49
C GLU A 315 -21.13 10.14 -29.85
N LEU A 316 -20.41 9.50 -28.93
CA LEU A 316 -20.92 8.35 -28.18
C LEU A 316 -22.13 8.72 -27.34
N LEU A 317 -22.10 9.86 -26.63
CA LEU A 317 -23.22 10.30 -25.81
C LEU A 317 -24.48 10.57 -26.64
N ASP A 318 -24.31 11.15 -27.84
CA ASP A 318 -25.40 11.36 -28.79
C ASP A 318 -25.93 10.06 -29.37
N GLU A 319 -25.05 9.13 -29.76
CA GLU A 319 -25.42 7.81 -30.26
C GLU A 319 -26.18 7.00 -29.21
N LEU A 320 -25.70 6.97 -27.97
CA LEU A 320 -26.35 6.29 -26.84
C LEU A 320 -27.74 6.89 -26.57
N ARG A 321 -27.87 8.23 -26.65
CA ARG A 321 -29.16 8.92 -26.49
C ARG A 321 -30.11 8.59 -27.64
N ALA A 322 -29.63 8.49 -28.87
CA ALA A 322 -30.46 8.11 -30.02
C ALA A 322 -30.90 6.64 -29.95
N LYS A 323 -30.01 5.75 -29.50
CA LYS A 323 -30.24 4.31 -29.49
C LYS A 323 -31.07 3.82 -28.31
N GLN A 324 -31.07 4.50 -27.15
CA GLN A 324 -31.90 4.15 -25.99
C GLN A 324 -31.78 2.66 -25.57
N PHE A 325 -30.55 2.18 -25.38
CA PHE A 325 -30.28 0.79 -24.99
C PHE A 325 -30.77 0.46 -23.56
N LYS A 326 -31.10 -0.81 -23.32
CA LYS A 326 -31.46 -1.35 -22.00
C LYS A 326 -30.40 -2.34 -21.53
N LEU A 327 -29.38 -1.89 -20.79
CA LEU A 327 -28.34 -2.74 -20.23
C LEU A 327 -28.84 -3.41 -18.94
N ARG A 328 -29.26 -4.68 -19.04
CA ARG A 328 -29.92 -5.43 -17.94
C ARG A 328 -28.97 -6.30 -17.14
N ARG A 329 -27.84 -6.70 -17.72
CA ARG A 329 -26.80 -7.50 -17.07
C ARG A 329 -25.44 -7.07 -17.58
N PHE A 330 -24.52 -6.74 -16.68
CA PHE A 330 -23.12 -6.56 -17.03
C PHE A 330 -22.26 -7.39 -16.06
N VAL A 331 -21.65 -8.47 -16.56
CA VAL A 331 -20.66 -9.23 -15.80
C VAL A 331 -19.27 -8.74 -16.19
N ARG A 332 -18.61 -8.05 -15.25
CA ARG A 332 -17.33 -7.41 -15.45
C ARG A 332 -16.24 -8.16 -14.70
N VAL A 333 -15.27 -8.72 -15.43
CA VAL A 333 -14.18 -9.53 -14.87
C VAL A 333 -12.87 -8.78 -14.96
N ALA A 334 -12.17 -8.61 -13.83
CA ALA A 334 -10.81 -8.06 -13.76
C ALA A 334 -10.59 -6.69 -14.43
N CYS A 335 -11.60 -5.82 -14.42
CA CYS A 335 -11.52 -4.52 -15.12
C CYS A 335 -10.72 -3.49 -14.31
N PRO A 336 -9.78 -2.74 -14.92
CA PRO A 336 -9.05 -1.67 -14.24
C PRO A 336 -9.89 -0.38 -14.14
N ALA A 337 -11.06 -0.44 -13.49
CA ALA A 337 -12.04 0.67 -13.51
C ALA A 337 -11.53 1.94 -12.78
N ARG A 338 -10.61 1.81 -11.82
CA ARG A 338 -9.88 2.94 -11.19
C ARG A 338 -8.43 3.09 -11.69
N GLY A 339 -8.08 2.35 -12.74
CA GLY A 339 -6.73 2.26 -13.29
C GLY A 339 -5.89 1.12 -12.71
N THR A 340 -4.73 0.86 -13.32
CA THR A 340 -3.72 -0.11 -12.86
C THR A 340 -2.32 0.44 -13.06
N THR A 341 -1.44 0.20 -12.09
CA THR A 341 -0.04 0.63 -12.11
C THR A 341 0.82 -0.11 -13.11
N LEU A 342 0.48 -1.36 -13.43
CA LEU A 342 1.25 -2.20 -14.34
C LEU A 342 1.39 -1.56 -15.74
N ALA A 343 0.35 -0.87 -16.21
CA ALA A 343 0.34 -0.20 -17.51
C ALA A 343 1.01 1.20 -17.51
N SER A 344 1.44 1.71 -16.35
CA SER A 344 1.68 3.14 -16.15
C SER A 344 3.13 3.55 -15.85
N GLY A 345 4.03 2.62 -15.54
CA GLY A 345 5.39 2.95 -15.10
C GLY A 345 6.51 2.49 -16.06
N ARG A 346 6.43 1.25 -16.56
CA ARG A 346 7.49 0.57 -17.31
C ARG A 346 6.87 -0.44 -18.27
N LEU A 347 6.51 0.01 -19.48
CA LEU A 347 5.82 -0.84 -20.47
C LEU A 347 6.67 -2.07 -20.86
N ASP A 348 8.00 -1.96 -20.80
CA ASP A 348 8.98 -3.04 -20.91
C ASP A 348 8.78 -4.15 -19.86
N ARG A 349 8.59 -3.78 -18.59
CA ARG A 349 8.33 -4.71 -17.49
C ARG A 349 6.94 -5.32 -17.59
N TRP A 350 5.94 -4.54 -17.98
CA TRP A 350 4.58 -5.04 -18.23
C TRP A 350 4.58 -6.14 -19.30
N LEU A 351 5.23 -5.89 -20.45
CA LEU A 351 5.37 -6.87 -21.52
C LEU A 351 6.15 -8.12 -21.07
N SER A 352 7.18 -7.95 -20.24
CA SER A 352 7.94 -9.10 -19.70
C SER A 352 7.10 -9.98 -18.77
N VAL A 353 6.22 -9.37 -17.97
CA VAL A 353 5.27 -10.09 -17.11
C VAL A 353 4.19 -10.79 -17.94
N LEU A 354 3.67 -10.14 -18.98
CA LEU A 354 2.74 -10.75 -19.92
C LEU A 354 3.34 -11.96 -20.65
N ASP A 355 4.57 -11.84 -21.12
CA ASP A 355 5.30 -12.93 -21.80
C ASP A 355 5.41 -14.15 -20.88
N PHE A 356 5.93 -13.94 -19.67
CA PHE A 356 6.13 -15.03 -18.71
C PHE A 356 4.81 -15.74 -18.32
N ILE A 357 3.72 -14.98 -18.16
CA ILE A 357 2.44 -15.54 -17.72
C ILE A 357 1.67 -16.21 -18.87
N SER A 358 1.82 -15.72 -20.11
CA SER A 358 1.13 -16.29 -21.26
C SER A 358 1.71 -17.66 -21.69
N GLY A 359 2.99 -17.93 -21.39
CA GLY A 359 3.59 -19.27 -21.52
C GLY A 359 3.81 -19.77 -22.96
N GLU A 360 3.47 -18.97 -23.98
CA GLU A 360 3.58 -19.38 -25.39
C GLU A 360 4.96 -19.10 -26.01
N GLY A 361 5.82 -18.31 -25.36
CA GLY A 361 7.09 -17.87 -25.93
C GLY A 361 6.89 -16.83 -27.03
N LEU A 362 7.72 -15.79 -27.05
CA LEU A 362 7.59 -14.70 -28.02
C LEU A 362 7.99 -15.16 -29.44
N PHE A 363 7.10 -15.00 -30.41
CA PHE A 363 7.38 -15.20 -31.83
C PHE A 363 6.97 -13.97 -32.66
N GLY A 364 7.81 -13.57 -33.61
CA GLY A 364 7.49 -12.56 -34.64
C GLY A 364 7.14 -11.17 -34.10
N ASP A 365 5.97 -10.64 -34.50
CA ASP A 365 5.53 -9.25 -34.23
C ASP A 365 5.46 -8.87 -32.74
N VAL A 366 5.26 -9.82 -31.81
CA VAL A 366 5.27 -9.53 -30.35
C VAL A 366 6.68 -9.12 -29.91
N VAL A 367 7.69 -9.82 -30.43
CA VAL A 367 9.10 -9.48 -30.20
C VAL A 367 9.42 -8.13 -30.82
N ASP A 368 8.97 -7.87 -32.04
CA ASP A 368 9.19 -6.58 -32.72
C ASP A 368 8.62 -5.40 -31.92
N PHE A 369 7.39 -5.53 -31.43
CA PHE A 369 6.77 -4.51 -30.59
C PHE A 369 7.52 -4.34 -29.27
N MET A 370 7.88 -5.43 -28.59
CA MET A 370 8.61 -5.37 -27.32
C MET A 370 10.00 -4.75 -27.49
N LEU A 371 10.75 -5.13 -28.53
CA LEU A 371 12.05 -4.54 -28.85
C LEU A 371 11.91 -3.04 -29.15
N ALA A 372 10.85 -2.62 -29.85
CA ALA A 372 10.57 -1.22 -30.11
C ALA A 372 10.22 -0.44 -28.84
N VAL A 373 9.35 -0.99 -27.98
CA VAL A 373 8.97 -0.39 -26.70
C VAL A 373 10.19 -0.16 -25.81
N VAL A 374 11.05 -1.17 -25.66
CA VAL A 374 12.25 -1.08 -24.83
C VAL A 374 13.26 -0.10 -25.43
N LYS A 375 13.49 -0.16 -26.75
CA LYS A 375 14.47 0.70 -27.43
C LYS A 375 14.06 2.17 -27.41
N GLU A 376 12.82 2.48 -27.81
CA GLU A 376 12.31 3.85 -27.87
C GLU A 376 11.98 4.44 -26.49
N ARG A 377 11.95 3.61 -25.43
CA ARG A 377 11.36 3.95 -24.13
C ARG A 377 9.94 4.50 -24.30
N THR A 378 9.11 3.73 -25.01
CA THR A 378 7.75 4.15 -25.35
C THR A 378 6.97 4.44 -24.08
N ASP A 379 6.51 5.68 -23.96
CA ASP A 379 5.71 6.12 -22.82
C ASP A 379 4.25 5.66 -23.01
N PRO A 380 3.66 4.95 -22.02
CA PRO A 380 2.29 4.44 -22.15
C PRO A 380 1.24 5.55 -22.38
N ARG A 381 1.52 6.80 -21.98
CA ARG A 381 0.65 7.97 -22.25
C ARG A 381 0.49 8.29 -23.73
N THR A 382 1.31 7.70 -24.60
CA THR A 382 1.24 7.88 -26.06
C THR A 382 0.39 6.83 -26.77
N LEU A 383 -0.10 5.81 -26.04
CA LEU A 383 -0.96 4.74 -26.54
C LEU A 383 -2.35 4.85 -25.88
N PRO A 384 -3.37 5.40 -26.58
CA PRO A 384 -4.66 5.75 -25.95
C PRO A 384 -5.37 4.61 -25.22
N GLY A 385 -5.24 3.37 -25.68
CA GLY A 385 -5.84 2.21 -25.02
C GLY A 385 -5.17 1.85 -23.69
N LEU A 386 -3.85 2.04 -23.60
CA LEU A 386 -3.09 1.84 -22.36
C LEU A 386 -3.21 3.03 -21.41
N GLU A 387 -3.16 4.26 -21.93
CA GLU A 387 -3.35 5.50 -21.15
C GLU A 387 -4.69 5.47 -20.42
N ALA A 388 -5.75 5.00 -21.07
CA ALA A 388 -7.08 4.87 -20.47
C ALA A 388 -7.10 3.98 -19.21
N MET A 389 -6.15 3.05 -19.07
CA MET A 389 -6.00 2.17 -17.90
C MET A 389 -5.09 2.77 -16.81
N MET A 390 -4.46 3.93 -17.02
CA MET A 390 -3.59 4.54 -16.01
C MET A 390 -4.42 5.22 -14.92
N PRO A 391 -4.07 5.04 -13.63
CA PRO A 391 -4.72 5.80 -12.56
C PRO A 391 -4.57 7.30 -12.78
N GLY A 392 -5.69 8.02 -12.72
CA GLY A 392 -5.75 9.46 -12.96
C GLY A 392 -5.87 9.87 -14.44
N SER A 393 -5.98 8.92 -15.38
CA SER A 393 -6.35 9.19 -16.78
C SER A 393 -7.70 9.92 -16.86
N ALA A 394 -7.94 10.61 -17.98
CA ALA A 394 -9.20 11.33 -18.19
C ALA A 394 -10.42 10.38 -18.11
N LEU A 395 -10.27 9.14 -18.59
CA LEU A 395 -11.32 8.13 -18.53
C LEU A 395 -11.57 7.60 -17.12
N THR A 396 -10.53 7.23 -16.36
CA THR A 396 -10.72 6.73 -14.99
C THR A 396 -11.37 7.79 -14.10
N ARG A 397 -11.01 9.07 -14.32
CA ARG A 397 -11.66 10.24 -13.69
C ARG A 397 -13.13 10.40 -14.09
N LEU A 398 -13.46 10.22 -15.37
CA LEU A 398 -14.84 10.25 -15.88
C LEU A 398 -15.69 9.15 -15.19
N LEU A 399 -15.19 7.92 -15.16
CA LEU A 399 -15.92 6.78 -14.61
C LEU A 399 -16.19 6.91 -13.11
N GLN A 400 -15.37 7.69 -12.39
CA GLN A 400 -15.51 7.93 -10.97
C GLN A 400 -16.28 9.22 -10.63
N HIS A 401 -16.81 9.95 -11.62
CA HIS A 401 -17.44 11.24 -11.39
C HIS A 401 -18.62 11.16 -10.38
N PRO A 402 -18.67 12.02 -9.34
CA PRO A 402 -19.63 11.91 -8.22
C PRO A 402 -21.09 11.83 -8.61
N ASP A 403 -21.43 12.67 -9.59
CA ASP A 403 -22.79 12.99 -10.01
C ASP A 403 -23.20 12.13 -11.21
N LEU A 404 -22.30 11.27 -11.71
CA LEU A 404 -22.57 10.40 -12.84
C LEU A 404 -23.07 9.05 -12.33
N VAL A 405 -24.38 8.94 -12.21
CA VAL A 405 -25.07 7.72 -11.77
C VAL A 405 -25.75 7.06 -12.98
N VAL A 406 -25.58 5.74 -13.10
CA VAL A 406 -26.23 4.93 -14.14
C VAL A 406 -27.12 3.86 -13.53
N SER A 407 -28.24 3.58 -14.18
CA SER A 407 -29.19 2.53 -13.76
C SER A 407 -28.86 1.13 -14.32
N ALA A 408 -27.74 1.00 -15.05
CA ALA A 408 -27.28 -0.27 -15.59
C ALA A 408 -26.77 -1.22 -14.49
N ASP A 409 -27.23 -2.46 -14.53
CA ASP A 409 -26.89 -3.49 -13.54
C ASP A 409 -25.46 -4.03 -13.71
N LEU A 410 -24.70 -4.16 -12.61
CA LEU A 410 -23.31 -4.63 -12.62
C LEU A 410 -23.08 -5.77 -11.61
N SER A 411 -22.44 -6.84 -12.08
CA SER A 411 -21.87 -7.93 -11.27
C SER A 411 -20.37 -8.05 -11.55
N VAL A 412 -19.54 -7.82 -10.54
CA VAL A 412 -18.07 -7.84 -10.65
C VAL A 412 -17.51 -9.18 -10.18
N ILE A 413 -16.63 -9.77 -10.98
CA ILE A 413 -15.77 -10.87 -10.54
C ILE A 413 -14.36 -10.29 -10.40
N ALA A 414 -13.92 -10.15 -9.15
CA ALA A 414 -12.58 -9.70 -8.79
C ALA A 414 -11.76 -10.91 -8.30
N GLY A 415 -10.44 -10.81 -8.37
CA GLY A 415 -9.56 -11.89 -7.92
C GLY A 415 -8.36 -11.37 -7.15
N ASP A 416 -7.92 -12.19 -6.20
CA ASP A 416 -6.74 -12.00 -5.38
C ASP A 416 -5.94 -13.31 -5.32
N ILE A 417 -4.65 -13.24 -5.63
CA ILE A 417 -3.77 -14.42 -5.65
C ILE A 417 -3.23 -14.71 -4.24
N GLU A 418 -3.58 -15.86 -3.65
CA GLU A 418 -3.17 -16.24 -2.28
C GLU A 418 -2.47 -17.62 -2.23
N GLY A 419 -1.29 -17.74 -1.60
CA GLY A 419 -0.64 -19.03 -1.30
C GLY A 419 0.77 -19.24 -1.88
N ASP A 420 1.49 -20.21 -1.31
CA ASP A 420 2.86 -20.61 -1.69
C ASP A 420 2.84 -21.66 -2.83
N SER A 421 2.86 -21.20 -4.09
CA SER A 421 3.01 -22.06 -5.28
C SER A 421 4.20 -21.61 -6.15
N LEU A 422 4.48 -22.27 -7.28
CA LEU A 422 5.47 -21.78 -8.28
C LEU A 422 5.20 -20.32 -8.71
N TRP A 423 3.95 -19.84 -8.58
CA TRP A 423 3.52 -18.48 -8.89
C TRP A 423 3.83 -17.44 -7.79
N SER A 424 4.19 -17.89 -6.58
CA SER A 424 4.67 -17.01 -5.50
C SER A 424 5.87 -16.16 -5.93
N GLN A 425 6.68 -16.66 -6.87
CA GLN A 425 7.85 -15.95 -7.41
C GLN A 425 7.47 -14.74 -8.29
N VAL A 426 6.40 -14.84 -9.07
CA VAL A 426 5.87 -13.71 -9.87
C VAL A 426 5.13 -12.72 -8.96
N LYS A 427 4.43 -13.23 -7.94
CA LYS A 427 3.80 -12.39 -6.90
C LYS A 427 4.84 -11.50 -6.20
N LEU A 428 6.01 -12.05 -5.87
CA LEU A 428 7.14 -11.32 -5.29
C LEU A 428 7.70 -10.25 -6.25
N LEU A 429 7.74 -10.52 -7.55
CA LEU A 429 8.18 -9.57 -8.58
C LEU A 429 7.17 -8.42 -8.81
N ALA A 430 5.88 -8.75 -8.88
CA ALA A 430 4.81 -7.79 -9.18
C ALA A 430 4.49 -6.88 -7.97
N ALA A 431 4.49 -7.44 -6.75
CA ALA A 431 4.30 -6.68 -5.51
C ALA A 431 5.45 -5.69 -5.26
N ASP A 432 6.70 -6.09 -5.53
CA ASP A 432 7.88 -5.22 -5.34
C ASP A 432 7.93 -4.03 -6.32
N TRP A 433 7.30 -4.13 -7.49
CA TRP A 433 7.43 -3.14 -8.57
C TRP A 433 6.21 -2.28 -8.81
N PHE A 434 5.01 -2.84 -8.62
CA PHE A 434 3.78 -2.23 -9.12
C PHE A 434 2.64 -2.19 -8.11
N TYR A 435 2.63 -3.01 -7.06
CA TYR A 435 1.45 -3.15 -6.20
C TYR A 435 1.78 -3.21 -4.70
N GLY A 436 1.17 -2.32 -3.93
CA GLY A 436 1.15 -2.32 -2.46
C GLY A 436 -0.08 -2.99 -1.84
N GLY A 437 -1.06 -3.47 -2.63
CA GLY A 437 -2.31 -4.11 -2.16
C GLY A 437 -2.75 -5.34 -2.96
N ASP A 438 -3.88 -5.96 -2.58
CA ASP A 438 -4.47 -7.17 -3.22
C ASP A 438 -4.62 -7.01 -4.74
N HIS A 439 -4.25 -8.04 -5.52
CA HIS A 439 -4.23 -7.97 -6.99
C HIS A 439 -4.28 -9.36 -7.67
N ASP A 440 -4.62 -9.38 -8.97
CA ASP A 440 -4.61 -10.61 -9.80
C ASP A 440 -3.39 -10.76 -10.72
N LEU A 441 -2.30 -10.06 -10.40
CA LEU A 441 -1.04 -9.84 -11.16
C LEU A 441 -1.10 -8.68 -12.17
N VAL A 442 -2.28 -8.29 -12.65
CA VAL A 442 -2.43 -7.25 -13.70
C VAL A 442 -3.27 -6.06 -13.25
N VAL A 443 -4.24 -6.28 -12.36
CA VAL A 443 -5.12 -5.24 -11.85
C VAL A 443 -5.26 -5.36 -10.34
N ASN A 444 -5.27 -4.20 -9.67
CA ASN A 444 -5.56 -4.10 -8.24
C ASN A 444 -7.01 -4.48 -7.95
N THR A 445 -7.26 -5.32 -6.94
CA THR A 445 -8.60 -5.75 -6.54
C THR A 445 -9.50 -4.56 -6.22
N GLY A 446 -8.97 -3.54 -5.53
CA GLY A 446 -9.69 -2.28 -5.27
C GLY A 446 -10.10 -1.52 -6.53
N SER A 447 -9.29 -1.61 -7.60
CA SER A 447 -9.61 -1.02 -8.90
C SER A 447 -10.73 -1.78 -9.61
N MET A 448 -10.81 -3.11 -9.46
CA MET A 448 -11.87 -3.94 -10.05
C MET A 448 -13.26 -3.61 -9.51
N LEU A 449 -13.35 -3.07 -8.29
CA LEU A 449 -14.61 -2.74 -7.63
C LEU A 449 -15.11 -1.32 -7.97
N GLY A 450 -14.32 -0.48 -8.66
CA GLY A 450 -14.70 0.89 -9.02
C GLY A 450 -15.59 1.02 -10.28
N GLY A 451 -15.61 2.19 -10.91
CA GLY A 451 -16.40 2.50 -12.09
C GLY A 451 -17.67 3.31 -11.78
N LEU A 452 -18.59 3.39 -12.76
CA LEU A 452 -19.75 4.27 -12.66
C LEU A 452 -20.61 3.96 -11.44
N ARG A 453 -21.06 5.01 -10.75
CA ARG A 453 -21.95 4.86 -9.60
C ARG A 453 -23.28 4.29 -10.04
N ARG A 454 -23.82 3.42 -9.19
CA ARG A 454 -25.13 2.80 -9.38
C ARG A 454 -25.98 3.04 -8.12
N PRO A 455 -27.32 3.08 -8.24
CA PRO A 455 -28.21 3.12 -7.10
C PRO A 455 -28.03 1.90 -6.18
N PRO A 456 -28.50 1.97 -4.92
CA PRO A 456 -28.40 0.87 -3.99
C PRO A 456 -28.85 -0.47 -4.56
N GLY A 457 -27.99 -1.49 -4.45
CA GLY A 457 -28.22 -2.83 -5.02
C GLY A 457 -27.97 -2.95 -6.54
N GLY A 458 -27.64 -1.86 -7.23
CA GLY A 458 -27.33 -1.85 -8.66
C GLY A 458 -25.93 -2.40 -9.00
N ALA A 459 -25.03 -2.52 -8.00
CA ALA A 459 -23.69 -3.06 -8.17
C ALA A 459 -23.35 -4.09 -7.07
N ARG A 460 -22.74 -5.20 -7.48
CA ARG A 460 -22.39 -6.33 -6.60
C ARG A 460 -21.08 -6.99 -7.03
N TYR A 461 -20.41 -7.70 -6.13
CA TYR A 461 -19.12 -8.33 -6.38
C TYR A 461 -18.96 -9.71 -5.74
N LEU A 462 -18.07 -10.51 -6.31
CA LEU A 462 -17.47 -11.70 -5.72
C LEU A 462 -15.95 -11.60 -5.85
N ARG A 463 -15.24 -12.09 -4.84
CA ARG A 463 -13.77 -12.14 -4.81
C ARG A 463 -13.31 -13.60 -4.91
N ASP A 464 -12.53 -13.94 -5.93
CA ASP A 464 -11.85 -15.23 -6.05
C ASP A 464 -10.51 -15.15 -5.32
N GLU A 465 -10.34 -15.92 -4.25
CA GLU A 465 -9.09 -16.00 -3.47
C GLU A 465 -8.47 -17.39 -3.66
N GLY A 466 -7.17 -17.44 -3.99
CA GLY A 466 -6.41 -18.69 -3.99
C GLY A 466 -5.20 -18.73 -4.93
N ALA A 467 -4.41 -19.80 -4.83
CA ALA A 467 -3.10 -19.91 -5.51
C ALA A 467 -3.20 -20.08 -7.03
N GLU A 468 -4.38 -20.47 -7.51
CA GLU A 468 -4.70 -20.68 -8.93
C GLU A 468 -5.40 -19.45 -9.56
N VAL A 469 -5.64 -18.39 -8.78
CA VAL A 469 -6.27 -17.16 -9.26
C VAL A 469 -5.22 -16.29 -9.93
N ASN A 470 -5.43 -15.97 -11.21
CA ASN A 470 -4.66 -14.96 -11.93
C ASN A 470 -5.47 -14.36 -13.08
N HIS A 471 -4.99 -13.22 -13.59
CA HIS A 471 -5.68 -12.41 -14.60
C HIS A 471 -6.16 -13.18 -15.85
N PHE A 472 -5.47 -14.25 -16.24
CA PHE A 472 -5.71 -15.00 -17.47
C PHE A 472 -6.54 -16.27 -17.27
N ARG A 473 -6.76 -16.70 -16.02
CA ARG A 473 -7.39 -17.98 -15.72
C ARG A 473 -8.84 -17.91 -15.27
N TYR A 474 -9.44 -16.73 -15.16
CA TYR A 474 -10.85 -16.59 -14.77
C TYR A 474 -11.81 -17.44 -15.63
N PHE A 475 -11.58 -17.55 -16.94
CA PHE A 475 -12.42 -18.33 -17.84
C PHE A 475 -12.00 -19.79 -18.00
N THR A 476 -10.91 -20.20 -17.33
CA THR A 476 -10.47 -21.59 -17.20
C THR A 476 -10.94 -22.18 -15.87
N ASN A 477 -11.03 -21.35 -14.82
CA ASN A 477 -11.40 -21.77 -13.48
C ASN A 477 -12.92 -22.01 -13.40
N ASP A 478 -13.31 -23.26 -13.18
CA ASP A 478 -14.72 -23.70 -13.04
C ASP A 478 -15.55 -22.81 -12.10
N LYS A 479 -14.96 -22.38 -10.97
CA LYS A 479 -15.58 -21.51 -9.98
C LYS A 479 -15.98 -20.16 -10.58
N SER A 480 -15.04 -19.48 -11.24
CA SER A 480 -15.27 -18.20 -11.92
C SER A 480 -16.26 -18.31 -13.08
N ILE A 481 -16.26 -19.42 -13.84
CA ILE A 481 -17.25 -19.67 -14.91
C ILE A 481 -18.67 -19.84 -14.33
N ARG A 482 -18.81 -20.52 -13.18
CA ARG A 482 -20.11 -20.64 -12.48
C ARG A 482 -20.61 -19.30 -11.96
N TRP A 483 -19.72 -18.44 -11.49
CA TRP A 483 -20.08 -17.08 -11.09
C TRP A 483 -20.49 -16.21 -12.28
N LEU A 484 -19.79 -16.32 -13.41
CA LEU A 484 -20.20 -15.71 -14.68
C LEU A 484 -21.62 -16.16 -15.08
N THR A 485 -21.88 -17.46 -15.00
CA THR A 485 -23.20 -18.03 -15.26
C THR A 485 -24.25 -17.45 -14.31
N SER A 486 -23.93 -17.34 -13.02
CA SER A 486 -24.84 -16.82 -12.01
C SER A 486 -25.16 -15.34 -12.24
N GLY A 487 -24.14 -14.52 -12.54
CA GLY A 487 -24.32 -13.10 -12.87
C GLY A 487 -25.15 -12.85 -14.13
N LEU A 488 -25.01 -13.69 -15.16
CA LEU A 488 -25.79 -13.58 -16.39
C LEU A 488 -27.23 -14.12 -16.27
N MET A 489 -27.42 -15.19 -15.50
CA MET A 489 -28.67 -15.97 -15.49
C MET A 489 -29.56 -15.72 -14.26
N ARG A 490 -29.10 -14.94 -13.28
CA ARG A 490 -29.88 -14.58 -12.09
C ARG A 490 -31.22 -13.91 -12.43
N ALA A 491 -32.20 -14.13 -11.56
CA ALA A 491 -33.45 -13.36 -11.56
C ALA A 491 -33.19 -11.88 -11.22
N ASP A 492 -34.07 -10.97 -11.65
CA ASP A 492 -33.89 -9.52 -11.46
C ASP A 492 -33.81 -9.11 -9.99
N ASP A 493 -34.55 -9.80 -9.11
CA ASP A 493 -34.64 -9.61 -7.67
C ASP A 493 -33.60 -10.41 -6.86
N SER A 494 -32.72 -11.15 -7.54
CA SER A 494 -31.70 -11.99 -6.90
C SER A 494 -30.31 -11.42 -7.10
N ASP A 495 -29.50 -11.49 -6.05
CA ASP A 495 -28.07 -11.15 -6.09
C ASP A 495 -27.21 -12.26 -6.71
N GLY A 496 -27.77 -13.45 -6.99
CA GLY A 496 -27.03 -14.55 -7.63
C GLY A 496 -25.82 -15.04 -6.84
N GLY A 497 -25.80 -14.79 -5.53
CA GLY A 497 -24.68 -15.11 -4.63
C GLY A 497 -23.62 -14.02 -4.48
N PHE A 498 -23.76 -12.88 -5.17
CA PHE A 498 -22.85 -11.75 -5.06
C PHE A 498 -23.13 -10.88 -3.83
N LEU A 499 -22.10 -10.19 -3.34
CA LEU A 499 -22.19 -9.25 -2.22
C LEU A 499 -22.37 -7.80 -2.72
N PRO A 500 -23.18 -6.95 -2.09
CA PRO A 500 -23.27 -5.54 -2.45
C PRO A 500 -21.93 -4.80 -2.31
N ILE A 501 -21.57 -3.94 -3.26
CA ILE A 501 -20.34 -3.13 -3.16
C ILE A 501 -20.45 -2.04 -2.07
N GLU A 502 -21.67 -1.64 -1.71
CA GLU A 502 -21.98 -0.47 -0.86
C GLU A 502 -21.96 -0.77 0.66
N SER A 503 -21.58 -1.96 1.10
CA SER A 503 -21.74 -2.40 2.49
C SER A 503 -20.86 -1.68 3.54
N ALA A 504 -20.03 -0.71 3.14
CA ALA A 504 -19.38 0.23 4.07
C ALA A 504 -20.32 1.40 4.41
N ARG A 505 -21.40 1.14 5.16
CA ARG A 505 -22.26 2.22 5.67
C ARG A 505 -21.58 2.92 6.84
N HIS A 506 -21.33 4.22 6.70
CA HIS A 506 -20.86 5.09 7.77
C HIS A 506 -22.02 5.40 8.75
N GLU A 507 -21.96 4.84 9.97
CA GLU A 507 -22.80 5.31 11.08
C GLU A 507 -22.31 6.70 11.52
N ALA A 508 -23.24 7.60 11.87
CA ALA A 508 -22.88 8.91 12.41
C ALA A 508 -21.92 8.77 13.61
N PRO A 509 -20.89 9.64 13.75
CA PRO A 509 -19.83 9.45 14.73
C PRO A 509 -20.37 9.40 16.17
N ARG A 510 -20.21 8.25 16.83
CA ARG A 510 -20.69 7.99 18.21
C ARG A 510 -20.07 8.94 19.24
N TRP A 511 -18.89 9.47 18.95
CA TRP A 511 -18.17 10.42 19.79
C TRP A 511 -18.94 11.72 20.07
N ARG A 512 -19.78 12.21 19.14
CA ARG A 512 -20.59 13.43 19.37
C ARG A 512 -21.57 13.25 20.52
N GLU A 513 -22.19 12.08 20.59
CA GLU A 513 -23.09 11.73 21.68
C GLU A 513 -22.32 11.51 22.99
N ALA A 514 -21.11 10.96 22.93
CA ALA A 514 -20.25 10.86 24.10
C ALA A 514 -19.90 12.24 24.69
N VAL A 515 -19.53 13.21 23.86
CA VAL A 515 -19.25 14.59 24.27
C VAL A 515 -20.49 15.24 24.91
N ARG A 516 -21.66 15.16 24.26
CA ARG A 516 -22.92 15.71 24.81
C ARG A 516 -23.24 15.14 26.18
N ARG A 517 -23.12 13.81 26.35
CA ARG A 517 -23.33 13.15 27.65
C ARG A 517 -22.30 13.57 28.70
N SER A 518 -21.06 13.82 28.30
CA SER A 518 -20.02 14.27 29.23
C SER A 518 -20.31 15.67 29.78
N ARG A 519 -20.86 16.57 28.95
CA ARG A 519 -21.29 17.93 29.35
C ARG A 519 -22.54 17.93 30.22
N ALA A 520 -23.45 16.99 29.99
CA ALA A 520 -24.72 16.89 30.72
C ALA A 520 -24.62 16.16 32.07
N ALA A 521 -23.43 15.64 32.43
CA ALA A 521 -23.24 14.92 33.67
C ALA A 521 -23.35 15.86 34.88
N SER A 522 -24.18 15.50 35.87
CA SER A 522 -24.43 16.35 37.05
C SER A 522 -23.31 16.33 38.11
N ALA A 523 -22.35 15.41 38.00
CA ALA A 523 -21.23 15.28 38.92
C ALA A 523 -19.99 16.00 38.34
N PRO A 524 -19.23 16.78 39.14
CA PRO A 524 -18.02 17.43 38.67
C PRO A 524 -17.01 16.42 38.12
N ARG A 525 -16.49 16.67 36.93
CA ARG A 525 -15.45 15.85 36.28
C ARG A 525 -14.26 16.73 35.88
N PRO A 526 -13.04 16.16 35.79
CA PRO A 526 -11.91 16.82 35.13
C PRO A 526 -12.27 17.29 33.72
N LEU A 527 -11.83 18.50 33.37
CA LEU A 527 -12.01 19.06 32.03
C LEU A 527 -10.88 18.57 31.13
N ALA A 528 -11.20 17.99 29.97
CA ALA A 528 -10.25 17.62 28.94
C ALA A 528 -10.54 18.40 27.65
N VAL A 529 -9.64 19.30 27.25
CA VAL A 529 -9.72 20.05 26.01
C VAL A 529 -8.86 19.37 24.95
N VAL A 530 -9.48 18.88 23.88
CA VAL A 530 -8.81 18.15 22.79
C VAL A 530 -8.53 19.08 21.62
N LEU A 531 -7.24 19.20 21.26
CA LEU A 531 -6.78 20.01 20.14
C LEU A 531 -6.25 19.13 19.01
N PRO A 532 -6.76 19.28 17.78
CA PRO A 532 -6.28 18.51 16.63
C PRO A 532 -4.90 18.99 16.17
N GLY A 533 -4.28 18.18 15.31
CA GLY A 533 -3.13 18.57 14.50
C GLY A 533 -3.50 19.35 13.24
N THR A 534 -2.50 19.63 12.41
CA THR A 534 -2.69 20.17 11.06
C THR A 534 -3.63 19.27 10.27
N MET A 535 -4.56 19.88 9.53
CA MET A 535 -5.58 19.14 8.77
C MET A 535 -6.53 18.29 9.64
N GLY A 536 -6.52 18.43 10.97
CA GLY A 536 -7.38 17.67 11.87
C GLY A 536 -8.74 18.30 12.19
N SER A 537 -8.97 19.56 11.79
CA SER A 537 -10.28 20.22 11.89
C SER A 537 -11.05 20.11 10.58
N VAL A 538 -12.36 19.86 10.68
CA VAL A 538 -13.31 20.05 9.59
C VAL A 538 -13.48 21.54 9.34
N LEU A 539 -13.19 21.97 8.12
CA LEU A 539 -13.40 23.35 7.67
C LEU A 539 -14.67 23.43 6.84
N GLN A 540 -15.49 24.44 7.07
CA GLN A 540 -16.66 24.78 6.26
C GLN A 540 -16.48 26.13 5.57
N GLN A 541 -17.08 26.25 4.39
CA GLN A 541 -17.27 27.52 3.71
C GLN A 541 -18.74 27.69 3.35
N GLN A 542 -19.39 28.74 3.86
CA GLN A 542 -20.82 29.00 3.60
C GLN A 542 -21.73 27.82 3.96
N GLY A 543 -21.45 27.15 5.09
CA GLY A 543 -22.17 25.96 5.57
C GLY A 543 -21.82 24.64 4.86
N GLU A 544 -20.91 24.67 3.88
CA GLU A 544 -20.47 23.49 3.14
C GLU A 544 -19.10 23.00 3.60
N THR A 545 -18.93 21.71 3.90
CA THR A 545 -17.63 21.13 4.28
C THR A 545 -16.65 21.20 3.10
N VAL A 546 -15.45 21.76 3.30
CA VAL A 546 -14.44 21.94 2.24
C VAL A 546 -13.18 21.09 2.43
N TRP A 547 -13.04 20.40 3.56
CA TRP A 547 -11.88 19.54 3.88
C TRP A 547 -12.30 18.08 4.13
N LEU A 548 -11.57 17.13 3.53
CA LEU A 548 -11.83 15.67 3.50
C LEU A 548 -13.24 15.26 3.03
N ASP A 549 -13.91 16.11 2.25
CA ASP A 549 -15.10 15.72 1.50
C ASP A 549 -14.67 15.14 0.14
N TYR A 550 -14.81 13.82 0.00
CA TYR A 550 -14.40 13.07 -1.19
C TYR A 550 -14.95 13.69 -2.49
N TRP A 551 -16.25 13.98 -2.52
CA TRP A 551 -16.93 14.43 -3.72
C TRP A 551 -16.54 15.85 -4.11
N ARG A 552 -16.30 16.74 -3.14
CA ARG A 552 -15.85 18.11 -3.42
C ARG A 552 -14.39 18.17 -3.86
N LEU A 553 -13.54 17.35 -3.24
CA LEU A 553 -12.15 17.20 -3.69
C LEU A 553 -12.12 16.73 -5.14
N MET A 554 -12.93 15.71 -5.49
CA MET A 554 -13.05 15.28 -6.88
C MET A 554 -13.57 16.38 -7.81
N ARG A 555 -14.58 17.18 -7.43
CA ARG A 555 -15.04 18.33 -8.24
C ARG A 555 -14.03 19.47 -8.40
N GLY A 556 -12.79 19.29 -7.93
CA GLY A 556 -11.73 20.27 -8.05
C GLY A 556 -11.89 21.46 -7.10
N GLN A 557 -12.56 21.27 -5.97
CA GLN A 557 -12.83 22.35 -5.03
C GLN A 557 -11.70 22.58 -4.02
N LEU A 558 -10.54 21.91 -4.15
CA LEU A 558 -9.40 22.15 -3.27
C LEU A 558 -8.98 23.64 -3.24
N GLY A 559 -9.21 24.36 -4.34
CA GLY A 559 -8.93 25.80 -4.46
C GLY A 559 -9.78 26.69 -3.55
N ARG A 560 -10.88 26.18 -2.98
CA ARG A 560 -11.68 26.88 -1.96
C ARG A 560 -10.91 27.04 -0.64
N LEU A 561 -9.89 26.21 -0.41
CA LEU A 561 -9.05 26.30 0.79
C LEU A 561 -7.96 27.38 0.69
N ARG A 562 -7.76 28.03 -0.47
CA ARG A 562 -6.79 29.12 -0.62
C ARG A 562 -6.97 30.22 0.44
N MET A 563 -5.86 30.78 0.92
CA MET A 563 -5.88 31.91 1.84
C MET A 563 -6.55 33.14 1.22
N GLY A 564 -7.15 33.97 2.06
CA GLY A 564 -7.86 35.19 1.64
C GLY A 564 -9.27 34.96 1.09
N ARG A 565 -9.78 33.72 1.06
CA ARG A 565 -11.19 33.44 0.79
C ARG A 565 -12.05 33.78 2.02
N PRO A 566 -13.14 34.54 1.88
CA PRO A 566 -14.05 34.81 3.00
C PRO A 566 -14.78 33.52 3.44
N ASP A 567 -15.27 33.53 4.68
CA ASP A 567 -16.22 32.57 5.24
C ASP A 567 -15.71 31.13 5.45
N VAL A 568 -14.38 30.91 5.56
CA VAL A 568 -13.88 29.57 5.96
C VAL A 568 -13.74 29.49 7.47
N GLU A 569 -14.51 28.61 8.10
CA GLU A 569 -14.56 28.45 9.55
C GLU A 569 -14.32 26.98 9.98
N PRO A 570 -13.59 26.77 11.10
CA PRO A 570 -13.44 25.46 11.70
C PRO A 570 -14.68 25.12 12.54
N VAL A 571 -15.35 24.02 12.22
CA VAL A 571 -16.63 23.66 12.86
C VAL A 571 -16.57 22.39 13.69
N ASP A 572 -15.63 21.50 13.39
CA ASP A 572 -15.57 20.17 14.01
C ASP A 572 -14.16 19.56 13.88
N LEU A 573 -13.95 18.37 14.45
CA LEU A 573 -12.76 17.54 14.27
C LEU A 573 -13.01 16.42 13.27
N VAL A 574 -11.95 15.95 12.59
CA VAL A 574 -12.06 14.80 11.67
C VAL A 574 -12.30 13.52 12.48
N GLY A 575 -13.54 13.05 12.47
CA GLY A 575 -14.01 11.99 13.36
C GLY A 575 -13.23 10.68 13.29
N ASP A 576 -12.77 10.28 12.10
CA ASP A 576 -12.05 9.03 11.90
C ASP A 576 -10.67 9.02 12.60
N PHE A 577 -10.06 10.19 12.83
CA PHE A 577 -8.77 10.32 13.53
C PHE A 577 -8.91 10.57 15.04
N TYR A 578 -9.89 11.37 15.46
CA TYR A 578 -9.98 11.82 16.87
C TYR A 578 -11.12 11.14 17.65
N GLY A 579 -12.11 10.57 16.95
CA GLY A 579 -13.30 9.97 17.55
C GLY A 579 -13.01 8.91 18.61
N PRO A 580 -12.14 7.91 18.36
CA PRO A 580 -11.83 6.88 19.35
C PRO A 580 -11.29 7.43 20.67
N MET A 581 -10.35 8.39 20.61
CA MET A 581 -9.80 9.02 21.81
C MET A 581 -10.84 9.87 22.55
N ILE A 582 -11.64 10.66 21.82
CA ILE A 582 -12.70 11.48 22.40
C ILE A 582 -13.74 10.62 23.12
N GLU A 583 -14.18 9.52 22.50
CA GLU A 583 -15.10 8.55 23.11
C GLU A 583 -14.53 7.93 24.38
N PHE A 584 -13.23 7.66 24.38
CA PHE A 584 -12.55 7.11 25.55
C PHE A 584 -12.47 8.13 26.69
N LEU A 585 -12.04 9.36 26.41
CA LEU A 585 -11.92 10.43 27.41
C LEU A 585 -13.28 10.82 28.00
N ALA A 586 -14.33 10.88 27.18
CA ALA A 586 -15.69 11.26 27.61
C ALA A 586 -16.31 10.31 28.65
N ARG A 587 -15.72 9.11 28.85
CA ARG A 587 -16.13 8.17 29.91
C ARG A 587 -15.80 8.70 31.30
N THR A 588 -14.72 9.46 31.44
CA THR A 588 -14.19 9.90 32.74
C THR A 588 -14.08 11.42 32.87
N HIS A 589 -13.99 12.14 31.76
CA HIS A 589 -13.81 13.59 31.71
C HIS A 589 -15.06 14.29 31.16
N HIS A 590 -15.19 15.57 31.48
CA HIS A 590 -15.94 16.51 30.64
C HIS A 590 -15.03 16.85 29.47
N VAL A 591 -15.42 16.46 28.25
CA VAL A 591 -14.59 16.70 27.06
C VAL A 591 -15.08 17.92 26.29
N GLU A 592 -14.15 18.82 26.00
CA GLU A 592 -14.34 19.93 25.07
C GLU A 592 -13.42 19.73 23.86
N ILE A 593 -13.96 19.95 22.65
CA ILE A 593 -13.17 19.93 21.42
C ILE A 593 -12.85 21.36 21.00
N PHE A 594 -11.63 21.59 20.51
CA PHE A 594 -11.20 22.90 20.04
C PHE A 594 -10.80 22.83 18.56
N PRO A 595 -11.78 22.84 17.63
CA PRO A 595 -11.46 22.97 16.21
C PRO A 595 -10.92 24.37 15.93
N TYR A 596 -9.86 24.45 15.13
CA TYR A 596 -9.27 25.72 14.69
C TYR A 596 -8.86 25.66 13.21
N ASP A 597 -8.75 26.82 12.57
CA ASP A 597 -8.30 26.90 11.18
C ASP A 597 -6.81 26.60 11.11
N TRP A 598 -6.47 25.37 10.72
CA TRP A 598 -5.11 24.87 10.61
C TRP A 598 -4.31 25.48 9.46
N ARG A 599 -4.94 26.27 8.58
CA ARG A 599 -4.25 27.02 7.52
C ARG A 599 -3.59 28.27 8.08
N GLY A 600 -4.23 28.94 9.04
CA GLY A 600 -3.77 30.18 9.67
C GLY A 600 -2.60 29.98 10.64
N SER A 601 -2.10 31.06 11.24
CA SER A 601 -0.97 30.99 12.17
C SER A 601 -1.38 30.29 13.48
N VAL A 602 -0.44 29.53 14.05
CA VAL A 602 -0.59 28.94 15.39
C VAL A 602 -0.78 30.01 16.47
N CYS A 603 -0.27 31.23 16.27
CA CYS A 603 -0.48 32.35 17.19
C CYS A 603 -1.94 32.84 17.20
N ASP A 604 -2.60 32.85 16.04
CA ASP A 604 -4.02 33.23 15.95
C ASP A 604 -4.91 32.17 16.60
N ALA A 605 -4.58 30.89 16.38
CA ALA A 605 -5.25 29.78 17.05
C ALA A 605 -5.04 29.82 18.57
N ALA A 606 -3.85 30.22 19.02
CA ALA A 606 -3.49 30.34 20.43
C ALA A 606 -4.29 31.44 21.14
N ALA A 607 -4.48 32.59 20.50
CA ALA A 607 -5.33 33.66 21.03
C ALA A 607 -6.78 33.19 21.22
N ARG A 608 -7.36 32.50 20.23
CA ARG A 608 -8.71 31.92 20.33
C ARG A 608 -8.81 30.83 21.41
N LEU A 609 -7.74 30.07 21.61
CA LEU A 609 -7.67 29.06 22.66
C LEU A 609 -7.72 29.73 24.04
N ALA A 610 -6.96 30.80 24.25
CA ALA A 610 -6.98 31.57 25.50
C ALA A 610 -8.39 32.08 25.80
N GLU A 611 -9.06 32.72 24.83
CA GLU A 611 -10.44 33.20 24.98
C GLU A 611 -11.43 32.07 25.33
N THR A 612 -11.23 30.88 24.76
CA THR A 612 -12.08 29.72 25.04
C THR A 612 -11.86 29.19 26.44
N LEU A 613 -10.60 29.07 26.87
CA LEU A 613 -10.26 28.64 28.22
C LEU A 613 -10.69 29.65 29.28
N GLU A 614 -10.63 30.95 29.01
CA GLU A 614 -11.15 31.98 29.93
C GLU A 614 -12.63 31.78 30.26
N ARG A 615 -13.42 31.26 29.31
CA ARG A 615 -14.84 30.93 29.51
C ARG A 615 -15.05 29.62 30.27
N LEU A 616 -14.17 28.64 30.10
CA LEU A 616 -14.31 27.29 30.68
C LEU A 616 -13.72 27.18 32.10
N LEU A 617 -12.65 27.94 32.38
CA LEU A 617 -11.92 27.85 33.65
C LEU A 617 -12.74 28.15 34.91
N PRO A 618 -13.65 29.14 34.94
CA PRO A 618 -14.39 29.45 36.17
C PRO A 618 -15.12 28.26 36.79
N GLU A 619 -15.66 27.36 35.96
CA GLU A 619 -16.34 26.16 36.44
C GLU A 619 -15.37 25.12 37.02
N ALA A 620 -14.22 24.91 36.36
CA ALA A 620 -13.17 24.03 36.84
C ALA A 620 -12.56 24.55 38.16
N GLU A 621 -12.36 25.86 38.27
CA GLU A 621 -11.88 26.54 39.48
C GLU A 621 -12.89 26.42 40.63
N HIS A 622 -14.18 26.67 40.36
CA HIS A 622 -15.24 26.56 41.37
C HIS A 622 -15.33 25.14 41.96
N ASN A 623 -15.18 24.13 41.12
CA ASN A 623 -15.28 22.72 41.51
C ASN A 623 -13.93 22.07 41.88
N ASN A 624 -12.85 22.85 41.89
CA ASN A 624 -11.46 22.40 42.10
C ASN A 624 -11.09 21.16 41.26
N GLN A 625 -11.53 21.14 39.99
CA GLN A 625 -11.28 20.06 39.05
C GLN A 625 -10.01 20.31 38.23
N PRO A 626 -9.23 19.27 37.91
CA PRO A 626 -8.08 19.41 37.02
C PRO A 626 -8.51 19.77 35.60
N VAL A 627 -7.64 20.51 34.92
CA VAL A 627 -7.78 20.85 33.50
C VAL A 627 -6.66 20.18 32.72
N HIS A 628 -7.05 19.43 31.70
CA HIS A 628 -6.16 18.66 30.84
C HIS A 628 -6.22 19.20 29.41
N LEU A 629 -5.09 19.65 28.89
CA LEU A 629 -4.94 19.97 27.47
C LEU A 629 -4.36 18.75 26.76
N VAL A 630 -5.10 18.14 25.85
CA VAL A 630 -4.67 16.96 25.07
C VAL A 630 -4.52 17.40 23.63
N ALA A 631 -3.29 17.63 23.20
CA ALA A 631 -3.03 18.24 21.90
C ALA A 631 -2.22 17.31 21.00
N HIS A 632 -2.73 17.10 19.78
CA HIS A 632 -2.07 16.30 18.76
C HIS A 632 -1.27 17.19 17.81
N SER A 633 -0.03 16.78 17.50
CA SER A 633 0.79 17.42 16.46
C SER A 633 0.86 18.95 16.62
N MET A 634 0.50 19.72 15.58
CA MET A 634 0.45 21.19 15.58
C MET A 634 -0.44 21.78 16.70
N GLY A 635 -1.46 21.07 17.18
CA GLY A 635 -2.27 21.53 18.30
C GLY A 635 -1.44 21.75 19.56
N GLY A 636 -0.35 21.00 19.75
CA GLY A 636 0.58 21.23 20.86
C GLY A 636 1.38 22.52 20.69
N LEU A 637 1.70 22.92 19.45
CA LEU A 637 2.31 24.23 19.18
C LEU A 637 1.34 25.37 19.45
N VAL A 638 0.04 25.19 19.21
CA VAL A 638 -1.00 26.18 19.57
C VAL A 638 -1.01 26.41 21.09
N VAL A 639 -1.02 25.34 21.89
CA VAL A 639 -0.95 25.46 23.36
C VAL A 639 0.37 26.13 23.79
N ARG A 640 1.51 25.74 23.22
CA ARG A 640 2.80 26.36 23.56
C ARG A 640 2.87 27.83 23.15
N ALA A 641 2.30 28.20 22.01
CA ALA A 641 2.23 29.59 21.56
C ALA A 641 1.35 30.43 22.49
N MET A 642 0.26 29.86 23.01
CA MET A 642 -0.57 30.48 24.04
C MET A 642 0.23 30.71 25.32
N ILE A 643 0.97 29.70 25.80
CA ILE A 643 1.79 29.80 27.00
C ILE A 643 2.90 30.85 26.82
N ALA A 644 3.46 30.96 25.61
CA ALA A 644 4.58 31.83 25.28
C ALA A 644 4.17 33.27 24.90
N ASP A 645 2.89 33.62 24.93
CA ASP A 645 2.41 34.93 24.43
C ASP A 645 2.80 36.12 25.32
N GLY A 646 3.14 35.87 26.59
CA GLY A 646 3.48 36.90 27.58
C GLY A 646 2.29 37.76 28.03
N GLY A 647 1.06 37.34 27.72
CA GLY A 647 -0.18 38.09 27.91
C GLY A 647 -1.31 37.22 28.43
N ALA A 648 -2.46 37.26 27.76
CA ALA A 648 -3.67 36.56 28.21
C ALA A 648 -3.48 35.04 28.25
N GLY A 649 -2.81 34.46 27.26
CA GLY A 649 -2.53 33.03 27.20
C GLY A 649 -1.61 32.55 28.32
N SER A 650 -0.53 33.29 28.61
CA SER A 650 0.32 33.04 29.77
C SER A 650 -0.46 33.14 31.09
N ALA A 651 -1.37 34.11 31.23
CA ALA A 651 -2.21 34.28 32.41
C ALA A 651 -3.21 33.11 32.59
N VAL A 652 -3.82 32.63 31.51
CA VAL A 652 -4.68 31.43 31.48
C VAL A 652 -3.89 30.19 31.90
N TRP A 653 -2.65 30.04 31.41
CA TRP A 653 -1.80 28.91 31.82
C TRP A 653 -1.50 28.93 33.32
N GLN A 654 -1.18 30.10 33.90
CA GLN A 654 -0.95 30.23 35.34
C GLN A 654 -2.16 29.79 36.18
N ARG A 655 -3.37 30.06 35.71
CA ARG A 655 -4.61 29.58 36.35
C ARG A 655 -4.76 28.06 36.24
N ILE A 656 -4.44 27.48 35.09
CA ILE A 656 -4.48 26.02 34.88
C ILE A 656 -3.50 25.30 35.81
N VAL A 657 -2.26 25.77 35.92
CA VAL A 657 -1.23 25.12 36.77
C VAL A 657 -1.50 25.29 38.26
N ALA A 658 -2.26 26.32 38.67
CA ALA A 658 -2.72 26.49 40.04
C ALA A 658 -3.73 25.41 40.46
N LEU A 659 -4.43 24.78 39.50
CA LEU A 659 -5.33 23.66 39.77
C LEU A 659 -4.54 22.36 39.94
N PRO A 660 -4.86 21.56 40.98
CA PRO A 660 -4.10 20.35 41.28
C PRO A 660 -4.23 19.34 40.15
N LYS A 661 -3.10 18.72 39.77
CA LYS A 661 -3.04 17.66 38.75
C LYS A 661 -3.42 18.07 37.33
N SER A 662 -3.57 19.36 37.02
CA SER A 662 -3.74 19.83 35.64
C SER A 662 -2.51 19.49 34.79
N ARG A 663 -2.71 19.08 33.53
CA ARG A 663 -1.65 18.60 32.64
C ARG A 663 -1.84 19.07 31.21
N PHE A 664 -0.73 19.21 30.49
CA PHE A 664 -0.68 19.36 29.06
C PHE A 664 0.03 18.16 28.44
N VAL A 665 -0.71 17.32 27.72
CA VAL A 665 -0.17 16.16 27.00
C VAL A 665 -0.03 16.48 25.51
N MET A 666 1.21 16.38 25.03
CA MET A 666 1.59 16.55 23.63
C MET A 666 1.70 15.18 22.96
N LEU A 667 0.79 14.87 22.04
CA LEU A 667 0.83 13.66 21.22
C LEU A 667 1.59 13.98 19.92
N GLY A 668 2.86 13.57 19.84
CA GLY A 668 3.68 13.75 18.62
C GLY A 668 3.93 15.22 18.22
N THR A 669 3.82 16.19 19.12
CA THR A 669 4.01 17.62 18.78
C THR A 669 5.41 17.91 18.22
N PRO A 670 5.53 18.53 17.02
CA PRO A 670 6.80 18.87 16.41
C PRO A 670 7.41 20.12 17.07
N ASN A 671 7.95 19.97 18.27
CA ASN A 671 8.46 21.07 19.09
C ASN A 671 9.69 21.80 18.51
N ARG A 672 10.26 21.32 17.41
CA ARG A 672 11.28 22.01 16.57
C ARG A 672 10.98 21.91 15.07
N GLY A 673 9.74 21.65 14.70
CA GLY A 673 9.29 21.50 13.31
C GLY A 673 9.48 20.09 12.73
N SER A 674 9.13 19.90 11.47
CA SER A 674 9.19 18.61 10.77
C SER A 674 9.60 18.79 9.32
N HIS A 675 10.45 17.88 8.84
CA HIS A 675 10.82 17.81 7.42
C HIS A 675 9.65 17.36 6.53
N GLU A 676 8.53 16.90 7.09
CA GLU A 676 7.32 16.60 6.33
C GLU A 676 6.72 17.88 5.71
N ALA A 677 6.86 19.04 6.36
CA ALA A 677 6.46 20.33 5.78
C ALA A 677 7.30 20.66 4.51
N VAL A 678 8.59 20.29 4.49
CA VAL A 678 9.45 20.42 3.31
C VAL A 678 8.96 19.53 2.17
N ARG A 679 8.49 18.31 2.49
CA ARG A 679 7.91 17.39 1.48
C ARG A 679 6.63 17.95 0.87
N TRP A 680 5.77 18.58 1.66
CA TRP A 680 4.57 19.28 1.17
C TRP A 680 4.89 20.44 0.22
N LEU A 681 5.90 21.26 0.55
CA LEU A 681 6.31 22.41 -0.27
C LEU A 681 7.11 22.03 -1.52
N THR A 682 7.47 20.76 -1.68
CA THR A 682 8.26 20.25 -2.83
C THR A 682 7.56 19.16 -3.64
N GLY A 683 6.30 18.80 -3.30
CA GLY A 683 5.54 17.78 -4.03
C GLY A 683 5.90 16.32 -3.69
N ASN A 684 6.65 16.11 -2.61
CA ASN A 684 7.17 14.80 -2.19
C ASN A 684 6.38 14.17 -1.04
N ASN A 685 5.25 14.78 -0.63
CA ASN A 685 4.36 14.22 0.37
C ASN A 685 3.35 13.22 -0.28
N PRO A 686 3.10 12.04 0.31
CA PRO A 686 2.20 11.02 -0.26
C PRO A 686 0.73 11.44 -0.26
N THR A 687 0.26 12.11 0.80
CA THR A 687 -1.11 12.64 0.88
C THR A 687 -1.34 13.68 -0.21
N GLN A 688 -0.40 14.59 -0.42
CA GLN A 688 -0.43 15.57 -1.50
C GLN A 688 -0.55 14.92 -2.88
N ARG A 689 0.22 13.85 -3.13
CA ARG A 689 0.14 13.08 -4.39
C ARG A 689 -1.24 12.45 -4.59
N LYS A 690 -1.88 11.93 -3.53
CA LYS A 690 -3.26 11.41 -3.58
C LYS A 690 -4.29 12.52 -3.84
N LEU A 691 -4.12 13.70 -3.22
CA LEU A 691 -4.99 14.85 -3.46
C LEU A 691 -4.93 15.34 -4.92
N ALA A 692 -3.74 15.39 -5.51
CA ALA A 692 -3.56 15.77 -6.92
C ALA A 692 -4.17 14.74 -7.91
N LEU A 693 -4.19 13.46 -7.54
CA LEU A 693 -4.89 12.43 -8.32
C LEU A 693 -6.42 12.60 -8.26
N LEU A 694 -6.95 13.02 -7.12
CA LEU A 694 -8.39 13.20 -6.91
C LEU A 694 -8.93 14.49 -7.55
N ASP A 695 -8.24 15.61 -7.41
CA ASP A 695 -8.73 16.90 -7.91
C ASP A 695 -8.80 16.91 -9.44
N LEU A 696 -10.01 17.00 -10.01
CA LEU A 696 -10.22 17.01 -11.47
C LEU A 696 -9.60 18.22 -12.18
N THR A 697 -9.22 19.26 -11.44
CA THR A 697 -8.74 20.53 -11.99
C THR A 697 -7.25 20.77 -11.76
N LYS A 698 -6.67 20.27 -10.66
CA LYS A 698 -5.33 20.65 -10.16
C LYS A 698 -4.33 19.51 -10.21
N ASP A 699 -3.07 19.86 -10.48
CA ASP A 699 -1.94 18.95 -10.36
C ASP A 699 -1.14 19.18 -9.05
N SER A 700 -0.02 18.47 -8.87
CA SER A 700 0.82 18.63 -7.67
C SER A 700 1.36 20.04 -7.47
N ASP A 701 1.71 20.75 -8.54
CA ASP A 701 2.25 22.12 -8.46
C ASP A 701 1.15 23.11 -8.06
N ASP A 702 -0.09 22.89 -8.55
CA ASP A 702 -1.27 23.64 -8.11
C ASP A 702 -1.59 23.38 -6.62
N VAL A 703 -1.39 22.17 -6.12
CA VAL A 703 -1.53 21.90 -4.68
C VAL A 703 -0.46 22.65 -3.89
N ILE A 704 0.81 22.68 -4.36
CA ILE A 704 1.88 23.49 -3.76
C ILE A 704 1.49 24.97 -3.76
N ASP A 705 0.94 25.48 -4.87
CA ASP A 705 0.48 26.86 -5.01
C ASP A 705 -0.59 27.24 -3.97
N ILE A 706 -1.44 26.30 -3.58
CA ILE A 706 -2.45 26.51 -2.55
C ILE A 706 -1.80 26.53 -1.16
N VAL A 707 -1.00 25.52 -0.82
CA VAL A 707 -0.52 25.32 0.55
C VAL A 707 0.67 26.20 0.93
N ARG A 708 1.42 26.72 -0.04
CA ARG A 708 2.58 27.61 0.20
C ARG A 708 2.23 28.90 0.95
N ASP A 709 0.97 29.31 0.88
CA ASP A 709 0.46 30.52 1.51
C ASP A 709 -0.10 30.26 2.91
N TYR A 710 -0.12 29.02 3.41
CA TYR A 710 -0.66 28.67 4.73
C TYR A 710 0.36 28.94 5.84
N PRO A 711 0.20 29.98 6.69
CA PRO A 711 1.14 30.22 7.78
C PRO A 711 1.31 29.01 8.69
N GLY A 712 0.22 28.28 8.99
CA GLY A 712 0.29 27.09 9.85
C GLY A 712 1.16 25.97 9.28
N LEU A 713 1.18 25.77 7.96
CA LEU A 713 2.09 24.80 7.33
C LEU A 713 3.55 25.28 7.36
N ILE A 714 3.78 26.56 7.07
CA ILE A 714 5.13 27.15 7.06
C ILE A 714 5.72 27.17 8.49
N GLU A 715 4.89 27.38 9.51
CA GLU A 715 5.27 27.29 10.92
C GLU A 715 5.61 25.85 11.37
N LEU A 716 5.34 24.83 10.56
CA LEU A 716 5.81 23.45 10.82
C LEU A 716 7.17 23.13 10.22
N LEU A 717 7.80 24.03 9.46
CA LEU A 717 9.15 23.82 8.95
C LEU A 717 10.16 23.59 10.10
N PRO A 718 11.28 22.89 9.86
CA PRO A 718 12.30 22.71 10.89
C PRO A 718 12.98 24.03 11.31
N PHE A 719 13.10 24.29 12.61
CA PHE A 719 13.78 25.47 13.18
C PHE A 719 14.82 25.08 14.25
N ALA A 720 15.52 23.96 14.04
CA ALA A 720 16.59 23.55 14.95
C ALA A 720 17.74 24.59 14.97
N PRO A 721 18.32 24.92 16.14
CA PRO A 721 19.34 25.97 16.26
C PRO A 721 20.59 25.81 15.38
N GLU A 722 20.96 24.57 15.05
CA GLU A 722 22.13 24.24 14.22
C GLU A 722 21.76 23.82 12.79
N GLY A 723 20.49 23.95 12.40
CA GLY A 723 19.95 23.52 11.11
C GLY A 723 19.96 24.59 10.02
N ARG A 724 19.55 24.21 8.80
CA ARG A 724 19.27 25.17 7.71
C ARG A 724 18.08 26.06 8.13
N ASP A 725 18.18 27.36 7.87
CA ASP A 725 17.05 28.27 8.11
C ASP A 725 16.04 28.19 6.96
N PHE A 726 14.97 27.41 7.18
CA PHE A 726 13.88 27.26 6.21
C PHE A 726 12.98 28.50 6.08
N ALA A 727 13.11 29.50 6.96
CA ALA A 727 12.46 30.79 6.81
C ALA A 727 13.21 31.74 5.86
N GLU A 728 14.36 31.33 5.31
CA GLU A 728 15.12 32.15 4.36
C GLU A 728 14.61 31.95 2.91
N PRO A 729 14.08 32.99 2.23
CA PRO A 729 13.57 32.86 0.86
C PRO A 729 14.64 32.45 -0.17
N ALA A 730 15.90 32.81 0.08
CA ALA A 730 17.03 32.46 -0.79
C ALA A 730 17.26 30.95 -0.88
N LEU A 731 17.01 30.20 0.21
CA LEU A 731 17.13 28.75 0.26
C LEU A 731 16.17 28.08 -0.74
N TRP A 732 14.90 28.47 -0.72
CA TRP A 732 13.87 27.94 -1.62
C TRP A 732 14.12 28.31 -3.09
N THR A 733 14.59 29.54 -3.32
CA THR A 733 14.94 30.02 -4.67
C THR A 733 16.12 29.22 -5.25
N ALA A 734 17.16 28.98 -4.43
CA ALA A 734 18.31 28.16 -4.82
C ALA A 734 17.89 26.71 -5.11
N LEU A 735 17.09 26.10 -4.22
CA LEU A 735 16.61 24.73 -4.39
C LEU A 735 15.76 24.57 -5.66
N LYS A 736 14.86 25.52 -5.94
CA LYS A 736 14.05 25.53 -7.16
C LYS A 736 14.91 25.63 -8.42
N ALA A 737 15.92 26.50 -8.42
CA ALA A 737 16.82 26.67 -9.54
C ALA A 737 17.68 25.42 -9.77
N GLU A 738 18.21 24.83 -8.70
CA GLU A 738 19.02 23.62 -8.74
C GLU A 738 18.23 22.43 -9.31
N LEU A 739 16.97 22.25 -8.89
CA LEU A 739 16.08 21.18 -9.35
C LEU A 739 15.39 21.47 -10.69
N LYS A 740 15.57 22.67 -11.27
CA LYS A 740 14.81 23.18 -12.43
C LYS A 740 13.29 23.01 -12.26
N ALA A 741 12.82 23.17 -11.04
CA ALA A 741 11.44 22.86 -10.71
C ALA A 741 10.47 23.99 -11.12
N THR A 742 9.22 23.63 -11.39
CA THR A 742 8.16 24.57 -11.79
C THR A 742 7.35 25.07 -10.61
N TRP A 743 7.27 24.30 -9.52
CA TRP A 743 6.44 24.61 -8.36
C TRP A 743 6.73 25.99 -7.75
N PRO A 744 5.70 26.69 -7.25
CA PRO A 744 5.85 28.03 -6.68
C PRO A 744 6.39 28.00 -5.23
N THR A 745 7.10 29.05 -4.81
CA THR A 745 7.68 29.19 -3.46
C THR A 745 6.81 30.05 -2.55
N ALA A 746 6.87 29.82 -1.24
CA ALA A 746 6.23 30.67 -0.24
C ALA A 746 6.79 32.11 -0.29
N SER A 747 5.97 33.09 0.10
CA SER A 747 6.37 34.49 0.11
C SER A 747 7.26 34.83 1.31
N ALA A 748 8.10 35.86 1.17
CA ALA A 748 8.99 36.30 2.24
C ALA A 748 8.24 36.77 3.51
N SER A 749 7.02 37.28 3.37
CA SER A 749 6.20 37.70 4.52
C SER A 749 5.72 36.51 5.34
N VAL A 750 5.24 35.44 4.69
CA VAL A 750 4.77 34.23 5.38
C VAL A 750 5.94 33.53 6.08
N LEU A 751 7.09 33.40 5.40
CA LEU A 751 8.32 32.85 5.98
C LEU A 751 8.82 33.69 7.16
N GLY A 752 8.78 35.03 7.04
CA GLY A 752 9.13 35.95 8.12
C GLY A 752 8.22 35.83 9.34
N GLY A 753 6.91 35.61 9.13
CA GLY A 753 5.95 35.33 10.20
C GLY A 753 6.30 34.05 10.97
N ALA A 754 6.61 32.96 10.26
CA ALA A 754 7.02 31.72 10.89
C ALA A 754 8.30 31.89 11.74
N ARG A 755 9.29 32.66 11.25
CA ARG A 755 10.49 32.99 12.03
C ARG A 755 10.15 33.68 13.35
N GLN A 756 9.20 34.60 13.37
CA GLN A 756 8.76 35.28 14.60
C GLN A 756 8.06 34.32 15.57
N THR A 757 7.19 33.45 15.07
CA THR A 757 6.54 32.39 15.85
C THR A 757 7.57 31.49 16.53
N TRP A 758 8.60 31.06 15.80
CA TRP A 758 9.65 30.18 16.35
C TRP A 758 10.58 30.88 17.33
N GLN A 759 10.93 32.16 17.09
CA GLN A 759 11.66 32.95 18.08
C GLN A 759 10.92 33.00 19.42
N ARG A 760 9.59 33.18 19.39
CA ARG A 760 8.75 33.14 20.59
C ARG A 760 8.74 31.75 21.25
N LEU A 761 8.47 30.70 20.48
CA LEU A 761 8.37 29.32 20.99
C LEU A 761 9.70 28.80 21.56
N LEU A 762 10.84 29.15 20.98
CA LEU A 762 12.16 28.73 21.45
C LEU A 762 12.64 29.54 22.66
N ALA A 763 12.21 30.80 22.79
CA ALA A 763 12.52 31.63 23.95
C ALA A 763 11.71 31.23 25.20
N ALA A 764 10.53 30.61 25.04
CA ALA A 764 9.69 30.18 26.15
C ALA A 764 10.16 28.85 26.76
N PRO A 765 10.52 28.80 28.06
CA PRO A 765 10.93 27.57 28.70
C PRO A 765 9.75 26.59 28.82
N PRO A 766 9.98 25.27 28.68
CA PRO A 766 8.96 24.27 28.98
C PRO A 766 8.62 24.26 30.48
N ASP A 767 7.46 23.68 30.81
CA ASP A 767 7.02 23.43 32.20
C ASP A 767 6.97 21.91 32.47
N PRO A 768 8.10 21.28 32.84
CA PRO A 768 8.18 19.84 33.06
C PRO A 768 7.22 19.26 34.11
N GLY A 769 6.72 20.08 35.04
CA GLY A 769 5.81 19.62 36.10
C GLY A 769 4.39 19.37 35.60
N HIS A 770 4.02 20.03 34.49
CA HIS A 770 2.67 19.98 33.92
C HIS A 770 2.65 19.47 32.48
N MET A 771 3.78 19.47 31.78
CA MET A 771 3.89 19.00 30.40
C MET A 771 4.32 17.53 30.32
N ILE A 772 3.73 16.79 29.39
CA ILE A 772 4.03 15.40 29.08
C ILE A 772 4.13 15.24 27.57
N TYR A 773 5.14 14.51 27.09
CA TYR A 773 5.29 14.16 25.68
C TYR A 773 5.00 12.67 25.44
N LEU A 774 4.16 12.38 24.45
CA LEU A 774 3.88 11.03 24.00
C LEU A 774 4.36 10.85 22.55
N ALA A 775 5.39 10.03 22.38
CA ALA A 775 6.06 9.80 21.11
C ALA A 775 5.51 8.55 20.40
N GLY A 776 5.14 8.68 19.12
CA GLY A 776 4.95 7.50 18.27
C GLY A 776 6.28 6.86 17.88
N CYS A 777 6.19 5.64 17.34
CA CYS A 777 7.33 4.82 16.94
C CYS A 777 7.07 4.21 15.56
N GLN A 778 7.91 4.55 14.59
CA GLN A 778 7.92 4.01 13.23
C GLN A 778 9.35 3.68 12.80
N SER A 779 9.47 2.73 11.89
CA SER A 779 10.76 2.28 11.38
C SER A 779 11.49 3.35 10.56
N ALA A 780 10.77 4.32 9.99
CA ALA A 780 11.33 5.41 9.21
C ALA A 780 10.56 6.71 9.43
N THR A 781 11.27 7.76 9.85
CA THR A 781 10.78 9.12 10.06
C THR A 781 11.66 10.10 9.31
N VAL A 782 11.07 10.94 8.47
CA VAL A 782 11.82 11.94 7.68
C VAL A 782 12.60 12.89 8.59
N MET A 783 13.89 13.09 8.30
CA MET A 783 14.79 13.88 9.15
C MET A 783 15.63 14.92 8.43
N ASP A 784 15.83 14.81 7.11
CA ASP A 784 16.61 15.75 6.30
C ASP A 784 16.31 15.51 4.80
N TYR A 785 16.88 16.36 3.92
CA TYR A 785 16.92 16.16 2.48
C TYR A 785 18.34 16.34 1.93
N ARG A 786 18.59 15.77 0.75
CA ARG A 786 19.76 16.03 -0.08
C ARG A 786 19.35 16.24 -1.53
N VAL A 787 20.11 17.06 -2.24
CA VAL A 787 19.99 17.17 -3.69
C VAL A 787 21.08 16.31 -4.27
N ASP A 788 20.69 15.18 -4.81
CA ASP A 788 21.62 14.29 -5.48
C ASP A 788 21.70 14.74 -6.95
N ALA A 789 22.92 14.85 -7.49
CA ALA A 789 23.05 14.80 -8.94
C ALA A 789 22.43 13.47 -9.37
N GLY A 790 21.43 13.51 -10.26
CA GLY A 790 20.89 12.29 -10.84
C GLY A 790 22.04 11.39 -11.28
N GLY A 791 21.82 10.08 -11.20
CA GLY A 791 22.87 9.11 -11.48
C GLY A 791 23.58 9.45 -12.79
N ALA A 792 24.85 9.06 -12.95
CA ALA A 792 25.62 9.32 -14.18
C ALA A 792 24.95 8.80 -15.48
N LEU A 793 23.86 8.04 -15.33
CA LEU A 793 23.01 7.40 -16.33
C LEU A 793 21.63 8.09 -16.52
N ASP A 794 21.33 9.17 -15.80
CA ASP A 794 20.11 9.96 -15.97
C ASP A 794 20.24 10.90 -17.16
N TRP A 795 19.32 10.78 -18.13
CA TRP A 795 19.33 11.61 -19.33
C TRP A 795 17.93 12.18 -19.65
N PRO A 796 17.80 13.52 -19.74
CA PRO A 796 18.85 14.50 -19.46
C PRO A 796 19.29 14.44 -17.97
N PRO A 797 20.56 14.77 -17.67
CA PRO A 797 21.02 14.84 -16.28
C PRO A 797 20.14 15.84 -15.56
N HIS A 798 19.46 15.34 -14.53
CA HIS A 798 18.61 16.13 -13.67
C HIS A 798 19.02 15.85 -12.23
N THR A 799 18.98 16.88 -11.42
CA THR A 799 19.15 16.78 -9.96
C THR A 799 17.84 16.28 -9.37
N GLN A 800 17.92 15.36 -8.42
CA GLN A 800 16.76 14.84 -7.72
C GLN A 800 16.82 15.21 -6.24
N LEU A 801 15.68 15.64 -5.72
CA LEU A 801 15.49 15.84 -4.29
C LEU A 801 15.19 14.49 -3.63
N THR A 802 16.10 14.00 -2.79
CA THR A 802 15.90 12.79 -2.00
C THR A 802 15.83 13.13 -0.52
N PHE A 803 15.09 12.32 0.25
CA PHE A 803 14.90 12.53 1.69
C PHE A 803 15.62 11.45 2.47
N ASP A 804 16.10 11.81 3.65
CA ASP A 804 16.68 10.89 4.62
C ASP A 804 15.75 10.67 5.80
N ALA A 805 15.90 9.51 6.44
CA ALA A 805 15.08 9.03 7.52
C ALA A 805 15.90 8.49 8.69
N THR A 806 15.23 8.43 9.84
CA THR A 806 15.69 7.78 11.06
C THR A 806 14.61 6.87 11.64
N ALA A 807 14.99 5.83 12.39
CA ALA A 807 14.06 5.00 13.15
C ALA A 807 13.58 5.66 14.46
N GLN A 808 14.09 6.84 14.78
CA GLN A 808 13.78 7.59 16.01
C GLN A 808 12.67 8.63 15.77
N GLY A 809 11.45 8.16 15.57
CA GLY A 809 10.30 9.04 15.36
C GLY A 809 9.02 8.28 15.06
N ASP A 810 7.98 9.00 14.67
CA ASP A 810 6.63 8.47 14.41
C ASP A 810 6.23 8.48 12.92
N GLY A 811 7.20 8.65 12.01
CA GLY A 811 6.98 8.77 10.58
C GLY A 811 6.94 10.21 10.07
N THR A 812 6.58 11.17 10.94
CA THR A 812 6.45 12.59 10.61
C THR A 812 7.36 13.46 11.47
N VAL A 813 7.43 13.18 12.77
CA VAL A 813 8.16 13.95 13.77
C VAL A 813 9.24 13.07 14.39
N THR A 814 10.48 13.50 14.26
CA THR A 814 11.61 12.84 14.92
C THR A 814 11.53 13.08 16.43
N TRP A 815 11.99 12.11 17.23
CA TRP A 815 12.06 12.28 18.69
C TRP A 815 12.91 13.50 19.08
N ALA A 816 14.00 13.76 18.34
CA ALA A 816 14.84 14.93 18.53
C ALA A 816 14.09 16.27 18.31
N SER A 817 13.12 16.30 17.40
CA SER A 817 12.26 17.47 17.21
C SER A 817 11.20 17.58 18.31
N GLY A 818 10.57 16.46 18.67
CA GLY A 818 9.45 16.46 19.61
C GLY A 818 9.82 16.64 21.07
N MET A 819 10.99 16.15 21.50
CA MET A 819 11.41 16.21 22.90
C MET A 819 11.82 17.61 23.34
N LEU A 820 11.27 18.04 24.47
CA LEU A 820 11.64 19.28 25.16
C LEU A 820 12.51 18.97 26.39
N PRO A 821 13.49 19.82 26.72
CA PRO A 821 14.34 19.62 27.89
C PRO A 821 13.52 19.46 29.19
N GLY A 822 13.79 18.39 29.94
CA GLY A 822 13.14 18.11 31.22
C GLY A 822 11.72 17.54 31.14
N VAL A 823 11.03 17.63 30.00
CA VAL A 823 9.65 17.14 29.85
C VAL A 823 9.62 15.61 29.83
N PRO A 824 8.87 14.97 30.76
CA PRO A 824 8.73 13.51 30.77
C PRO A 824 8.15 12.97 29.46
N THR A 825 8.75 11.88 28.95
CA THR A 825 8.39 11.29 27.66
C THR A 825 8.03 9.81 27.80
N TRP A 826 6.96 9.39 27.11
CA TRP A 826 6.57 7.99 26.94
C TRP A 826 6.43 7.65 25.46
N TYR A 827 6.57 6.37 25.13
CA TYR A 827 6.54 5.89 23.75
C TYR A 827 5.34 4.99 23.49
N VAL A 828 4.72 5.16 22.34
CA VAL A 828 3.70 4.25 21.81
C VAL A 828 4.35 3.47 20.67
N GLU A 829 4.76 2.24 20.97
CA GLU A 829 5.38 1.32 20.01
C GLU A 829 4.50 1.15 18.76
N ASP A 830 5.12 0.85 17.61
CA ASP A 830 4.49 0.62 16.30
C ASP A 830 3.28 1.54 15.99
N THR A 831 3.42 2.84 16.26
CA THR A 831 2.34 3.80 16.10
C THR A 831 2.84 4.98 15.29
N ALA A 832 2.24 5.17 14.11
CA ALA A 832 2.49 6.32 13.25
C ALA A 832 1.88 7.59 13.85
N HIS A 833 2.38 8.74 13.41
CA HIS A 833 1.97 10.07 13.85
C HIS A 833 0.45 10.23 13.90
N ASP A 834 -0.22 10.05 12.76
CA ASP A 834 -1.67 10.24 12.63
C ASP A 834 -2.48 9.17 13.38
N ALA A 835 -1.87 8.05 13.79
CA ALA A 835 -2.51 6.97 14.52
C ALA A 835 -2.46 7.14 16.05
N LEU A 836 -1.75 8.14 16.59
CA LEU A 836 -1.65 8.37 18.04
C LEU A 836 -3.03 8.58 18.69
N CYS A 837 -4.00 9.14 17.97
CA CYS A 837 -5.36 9.40 18.45
C CYS A 837 -6.36 8.26 18.18
N THR A 838 -5.96 7.24 17.41
CA THR A 838 -6.80 6.07 17.10
C THR A 838 -6.29 4.79 17.77
N GLN A 839 -5.05 4.80 18.28
CA GLN A 839 -4.40 3.63 18.83
C GLN A 839 -4.93 3.27 20.24
N THR A 840 -6.04 2.54 20.27
CA THR A 840 -6.80 2.22 21.50
C THR A 840 -5.98 1.51 22.59
N ARG A 841 -4.92 0.75 22.23
CA ARG A 841 -4.02 0.12 23.21
C ARG A 841 -3.30 1.12 24.11
N ALA A 842 -3.09 2.35 23.64
CA ALA A 842 -2.38 3.39 24.36
C ALA A 842 -3.27 4.18 25.33
N PHE A 843 -4.59 4.18 25.09
CA PHE A 843 -5.54 5.03 25.81
C PHE A 843 -5.56 4.82 27.34
N PRO A 844 -5.49 3.59 27.88
CA PRO A 844 -5.35 3.40 29.32
C PRO A 844 -4.09 4.05 29.90
N GLY A 845 -2.97 4.00 29.16
CA GLY A 845 -1.74 4.68 29.56
C GLY A 845 -1.86 6.20 29.48
N LEU A 846 -2.53 6.72 28.44
CA LEU A 846 -2.87 8.14 28.34
C LEU A 846 -3.71 8.61 29.55
N LEU A 847 -4.71 7.82 29.96
CA LEU A 847 -5.52 8.14 31.14
C LEU A 847 -4.70 8.19 32.43
N ASP A 848 -3.79 7.22 32.63
CA ASP A 848 -2.87 7.23 33.76
C ASP A 848 -2.03 8.53 33.75
N LEU A 849 -1.46 8.90 32.60
CA LEU A 849 -0.67 10.13 32.45
C LEU A 849 -1.47 11.39 32.77
N LEU A 850 -2.74 11.46 32.37
CA LEU A 850 -3.61 12.59 32.71
C LEU A 850 -3.89 12.65 34.22
N MET A 851 -4.22 11.51 34.85
CA MET A 851 -4.69 11.47 36.23
C MET A 851 -3.57 11.51 37.28
N THR A 852 -2.40 10.91 36.98
CA THR A 852 -1.29 10.74 37.93
C THR A 852 0.02 11.33 37.44
N GLY A 853 0.15 11.63 36.15
CA GLY A 853 1.40 12.10 35.54
C GLY A 853 2.42 10.99 35.25
N THR A 854 2.11 9.72 35.54
CA THR A 854 3.00 8.59 35.29
C THR A 854 2.22 7.35 34.86
N THR A 855 2.83 6.45 34.10
CA THR A 855 2.23 5.17 33.76
C THR A 855 3.29 4.08 33.64
N ALA A 856 2.89 2.84 33.95
CA ALA A 856 3.67 1.62 33.68
C ALA A 856 3.16 0.87 32.44
N ARG A 857 2.08 1.35 31.81
CA ARG A 857 1.46 0.73 30.63
C ARG A 857 2.13 1.16 29.31
N LEU A 858 2.88 2.25 29.35
CA LEU A 858 3.66 2.77 28.25
C LEU A 858 5.13 2.82 28.67
N PRO A 859 6.08 2.45 27.79
CA PRO A 859 7.50 2.56 28.10
C PRO A 859 7.93 4.03 28.22
N ALA A 860 8.77 4.32 29.23
CA ALA A 860 9.43 5.61 29.41
C ALA A 860 10.83 5.67 28.77
N THR A 861 11.29 4.55 28.21
CA THR A 861 12.56 4.42 27.49
C THR A 861 12.29 4.15 26.01
N PRO A 862 13.08 4.73 25.09
CA PRO A 862 12.87 4.52 23.66
C PRO A 862 13.04 3.03 23.31
N PRO A 863 12.20 2.48 22.42
CA PRO A 863 12.40 1.14 21.91
C PRO A 863 13.75 1.04 21.19
N ARG A 864 14.47 -0.07 21.41
CA ARG A 864 15.79 -0.28 20.78
C ARG A 864 15.61 -0.49 19.29
N ALA A 865 16.35 0.29 18.49
CA ALA A 865 16.50 0.03 17.06
C ALA A 865 17.10 -1.36 16.85
N ARG A 866 16.70 -2.04 15.76
CA ARG A 866 17.26 -3.34 15.37
C ARG A 866 18.77 -3.19 15.11
N ALA A 867 19.55 -4.17 15.57
CA ALA A 867 21.00 -4.18 15.36
C ALA A 867 21.33 -4.11 13.85
N GLY A 868 22.23 -3.20 13.47
CA GLY A 868 22.71 -3.05 12.08
C GLY A 868 21.99 -1.99 11.23
N VAL A 869 20.96 -1.30 11.74
CA VAL A 869 20.36 -0.15 11.04
C VAL A 869 21.14 1.13 11.38
N PRO A 870 21.64 1.90 10.39
CA PRO A 870 22.33 3.16 10.66
C PRO A 870 21.37 4.21 11.22
N GLU A 871 21.90 5.21 11.94
CA GLU A 871 21.09 6.28 12.56
C GLU A 871 20.35 7.15 11.53
N ARG A 872 20.97 7.34 10.36
CA ARG A 872 20.45 8.02 9.17
C ARG A 872 20.53 7.08 7.98
N PHE A 873 19.44 6.95 7.24
CA PHE A 873 19.35 6.15 6.01
C PHE A 873 18.44 6.86 4.99
N PRO A 874 18.53 6.52 3.69
CA PRO A 874 17.61 7.04 2.68
C PRO A 874 16.15 6.73 3.07
N MET A 875 15.27 7.73 3.01
CA MET A 875 13.85 7.55 3.28
C MET A 875 13.31 6.46 2.35
N PRO A 876 12.66 5.41 2.89
CA PRO A 876 12.00 4.41 2.06
C PRO A 876 10.98 5.10 1.16
N GLU A 877 11.01 4.78 -0.13
CA GLU A 877 9.95 5.17 -1.03
C GLU A 877 8.67 4.46 -0.57
N LEU A 878 7.65 5.24 -0.24
CA LEU A 878 6.33 4.69 0.00
C LEU A 878 5.80 4.12 -1.32
N PRO A 879 5.08 2.99 -1.29
CA PRO A 879 4.49 2.43 -2.49
C PRO A 879 3.67 3.49 -3.22
N PHE A 880 3.72 3.45 -4.54
CA PHE A 880 2.98 4.40 -5.37
C PHE A 880 1.48 4.28 -5.09
N THR A 881 0.71 5.30 -5.45
CA THR A 881 -0.74 5.18 -5.34
C THR A 881 -1.22 4.31 -6.50
N ASP A 882 -1.62 3.07 -6.21
CA ASP A 882 -1.82 2.05 -7.24
C ASP A 882 -3.17 2.15 -7.98
N ASP A 883 -4.08 3.00 -7.49
CA ASP A 883 -5.38 3.29 -8.07
C ASP A 883 -5.88 4.71 -7.70
N LEU A 884 -6.90 5.23 -8.40
CA LEU A 884 -7.53 6.49 -7.97
C LEU A 884 -8.13 6.32 -6.57
N PRO A 885 -7.83 7.16 -5.55
CA PRO A 885 -8.32 6.94 -4.18
C PRO A 885 -9.86 6.90 -4.08
N ASP A 886 -10.40 6.08 -3.19
CA ASP A 886 -11.82 6.02 -2.86
C ASP A 886 -12.18 6.85 -1.62
N GLU A 887 -13.47 6.87 -1.28
CA GLU A 887 -13.98 7.64 -0.14
C GLU A 887 -13.32 7.22 1.18
N ASN A 888 -13.10 5.91 1.39
CA ASN A 888 -12.44 5.39 2.59
C ASN A 888 -10.97 5.84 2.65
N THR A 889 -10.27 5.78 1.51
CA THR A 889 -8.89 6.24 1.40
C THR A 889 -8.79 7.73 1.72
N VAL A 890 -9.71 8.57 1.22
CA VAL A 890 -9.73 10.01 1.52
C VAL A 890 -9.95 10.28 3.00
N ARG A 891 -10.85 9.55 3.66
CA ARG A 891 -11.08 9.67 5.11
C ARG A 891 -9.85 9.33 5.94
N SER A 892 -8.96 8.49 5.41
CA SER A 892 -7.69 8.11 6.05
C SER A 892 -6.49 9.01 5.69
N LEU A 893 -6.70 10.09 4.93
CA LEU A 893 -5.61 11.01 4.58
C LEU A 893 -5.19 11.86 5.78
N GLY A 894 -3.98 11.56 6.28
CA GLY A 894 -3.32 12.33 7.34
C GLY A 894 -2.27 13.31 6.81
N PHE A 895 -1.64 14.05 7.72
CA PHE A 895 -0.56 14.98 7.37
C PHE A 895 0.72 14.24 6.95
N GLY A 896 0.98 13.08 7.56
CA GLY A 896 2.12 12.23 7.31
C GLY A 896 1.87 11.12 6.29
N GLY A 897 2.95 10.49 5.83
CA GLY A 897 2.92 9.30 5.00
C GLY A 897 2.93 7.98 5.78
N GLY A 898 2.69 8.01 7.09
CA GLY A 898 2.75 6.82 7.93
C GLY A 898 1.81 5.73 7.42
N ALA A 899 2.27 4.48 7.41
CA ALA A 899 1.42 3.37 6.99
C ALA A 899 0.16 3.35 7.86
N PRO A 900 -1.05 3.40 7.28
CA PRO A 900 -2.25 3.27 8.07
C PRO A 900 -2.19 1.95 8.83
N THR A 901 -2.53 2.00 10.12
CA THR A 901 -2.87 0.78 10.85
C THR A 901 -4.11 0.22 10.15
N ALA A 902 -4.00 -0.96 9.53
CA ALA A 902 -5.14 -1.62 8.91
C ALA A 902 -6.26 -1.71 9.94
N TRP A 903 -7.37 -1.00 9.70
CA TRP A 903 -8.59 -1.17 10.48
C TRP A 903 -9.15 -2.55 10.13
N GLY A 904 -8.87 -3.55 10.96
CA GLY A 904 -9.45 -4.88 10.80
C GLY A 904 -8.50 -6.02 11.16
N ASP A 905 -7.22 -5.91 10.84
CA ASP A 905 -6.26 -6.97 11.13
C ASP A 905 -5.44 -6.59 12.36
N ALA A 906 -6.05 -6.75 13.53
CA ALA A 906 -5.24 -7.10 14.67
C ALA A 906 -4.50 -8.40 14.29
N PRO A 907 -3.15 -8.41 14.19
CA PRO A 907 -2.46 -9.68 14.01
C PRO A 907 -2.96 -10.64 15.09
N PRO A 908 -3.22 -11.91 14.76
CA PRO A 908 -3.76 -12.86 15.74
C PRO A 908 -2.93 -12.72 17.00
N ALA A 909 -3.59 -12.37 18.11
CA ALA A 909 -2.92 -11.98 19.33
C ALA A 909 -1.84 -13.02 19.62
N THR A 910 -0.57 -12.60 19.54
CA THR A 910 0.55 -13.49 19.79
C THR A 910 0.26 -14.12 21.16
N PRO A 911 0.15 -15.46 21.27
CA PRO A 911 -0.26 -16.08 22.51
C PRO A 911 0.74 -15.65 23.59
N ARG A 912 0.27 -14.86 24.56
CA ARG A 912 1.12 -14.30 25.61
C ARG A 912 1.55 -15.44 26.52
N ILE A 913 2.84 -15.79 26.48
CA ILE A 913 3.44 -16.74 27.42
C ILE A 913 3.39 -16.12 28.82
N ARG A 914 2.71 -16.79 29.76
CA ARG A 914 2.64 -16.34 31.16
C ARG A 914 3.83 -16.90 31.92
N VAL A 915 4.77 -16.04 32.27
CA VAL A 915 5.96 -16.41 33.07
C VAL A 915 5.72 -16.08 34.55
N SER A 916 6.05 -17.01 35.44
CA SER A 916 6.09 -16.75 36.88
C SER A 916 7.29 -17.42 37.53
N VAL A 917 8.02 -16.70 38.36
CA VAL A 917 9.12 -17.25 39.16
C VAL A 917 8.58 -17.69 40.51
N ARG A 918 8.92 -18.92 40.93
CA ARG A 918 8.48 -19.51 42.20
C ARG A 918 9.69 -20.08 42.94
N HIS A 919 9.80 -19.77 44.22
CA HIS A 919 10.73 -20.45 45.13
C HIS A 919 9.96 -21.56 45.86
N GLY A 920 10.37 -22.81 45.68
CA GLY A 920 9.67 -23.96 46.25
C GLY A 920 10.37 -25.29 45.94
N ASN A 921 9.82 -26.37 46.49
CA ASN A 921 10.36 -27.72 46.29
C ASN A 921 9.75 -28.36 45.03
N LEU A 922 10.60 -28.96 44.19
CA LEU A 922 10.23 -29.64 42.93
C LEU A 922 9.18 -30.74 43.11
N ALA A 923 9.11 -31.37 44.30
CA ALA A 923 8.09 -32.35 44.65
C ALA A 923 6.65 -31.81 44.57
N TYR A 924 6.46 -30.49 44.55
CA TYR A 924 5.15 -29.85 44.42
C TYR A 924 4.91 -29.20 43.06
N ALA A 925 5.78 -29.43 42.07
CA ALA A 925 5.61 -28.87 40.74
C ALA A 925 4.32 -29.40 40.10
N ARG A 926 3.39 -28.49 39.78
CA ARG A 926 2.10 -28.85 39.16
C ARG A 926 2.25 -29.32 37.72
N HIS A 927 3.35 -28.95 37.07
CA HIS A 927 3.62 -29.22 35.67
C HIS A 927 4.88 -30.06 35.54
N PRO A 928 5.08 -30.76 34.42
CA PRO A 928 6.32 -31.48 34.15
C PRO A 928 7.53 -30.56 34.30
N VAL A 929 8.61 -31.08 34.89
CA VAL A 929 9.83 -30.30 35.20
C VAL A 929 10.84 -30.47 34.08
N LEU A 930 11.22 -29.36 33.44
CA LEU A 930 12.29 -29.32 32.45
C LEU A 930 13.64 -29.24 33.15
N VAL A 931 14.47 -30.25 32.89
CA VAL A 931 15.85 -30.41 33.35
C VAL A 931 16.78 -30.66 32.16
N GLY A 932 18.07 -30.44 32.33
CA GLY A 932 19.06 -30.75 31.30
C GLY A 932 20.09 -31.76 31.78
N HIS A 933 20.66 -32.52 30.85
CA HIS A 933 21.64 -33.56 31.11
C HIS A 933 22.89 -33.37 30.23
N TYR A 934 24.08 -33.40 30.84
CA TYR A 934 25.35 -33.35 30.11
C TYR A 934 25.84 -34.75 29.74
N ALA A 935 26.43 -34.87 28.56
CA ALA A 935 26.98 -36.14 28.09
C ALA A 935 28.09 -36.65 29.02
N GLY A 936 27.93 -37.90 29.47
CA GLY A 936 28.88 -38.57 30.37
C GLY A 936 28.66 -38.28 31.85
N ASP A 937 27.65 -37.49 32.22
CA ASP A 937 27.30 -37.23 33.61
C ASP A 937 26.39 -38.33 34.18
N THR A 938 26.31 -38.40 35.51
CA THR A 938 25.37 -39.29 36.22
C THR A 938 24.10 -38.53 36.61
N ILE A 939 22.97 -39.24 36.78
CA ILE A 939 21.72 -38.61 37.23
C ILE A 939 21.87 -38.18 38.71
N VAL A 940 22.12 -36.89 38.93
CA VAL A 940 22.36 -36.30 40.26
C VAL A 940 21.65 -34.95 40.42
N SER A 941 21.69 -34.38 41.64
CA SER A 941 21.15 -33.05 41.94
C SER A 941 19.67 -32.90 41.55
N ALA A 942 19.30 -31.90 40.75
CA ALA A 942 17.90 -31.66 40.37
C ALA A 942 17.33 -32.78 39.50
N GLU A 943 18.14 -33.38 38.63
CA GLU A 943 17.77 -34.52 37.81
C GLU A 943 17.55 -35.77 38.67
N GLY A 944 18.45 -36.05 39.62
CA GLY A 944 18.31 -37.15 40.57
C GLY A 944 17.11 -37.00 41.51
N ALA A 945 16.78 -35.77 41.91
CA ALA A 945 15.57 -35.50 42.69
C ALA A 945 14.30 -35.78 41.89
N VAL A 946 14.27 -35.40 40.61
CA VAL A 946 13.14 -35.69 39.70
C VAL A 946 13.04 -37.19 39.43
N ASP A 947 14.16 -37.88 39.24
CA ASP A 947 14.20 -39.33 39.04
C ASP A 947 13.64 -40.11 40.24
N GLY A 948 14.04 -39.74 41.46
CA GLY A 948 13.50 -40.34 42.68
C GLY A 948 11.99 -40.13 42.86
N LEU A 949 11.46 -39.00 42.36
CA LEU A 949 10.02 -38.70 42.37
C LEU A 949 9.25 -39.37 41.22
N LEU A 950 9.94 -39.90 40.22
CA LEU A 950 9.41 -40.67 39.11
C LEU A 950 9.79 -42.16 39.21
N ASP A 951 9.97 -42.64 40.44
CA ASP A 951 10.28 -44.03 40.78
C ASP A 951 11.47 -44.60 39.99
N GLY A 952 12.50 -43.80 39.71
CA GLY A 952 13.71 -44.23 38.99
C GLY A 952 13.55 -44.33 37.46
N ALA A 953 12.54 -43.67 36.87
CA ALA A 953 12.26 -43.76 35.44
C ALA A 953 13.39 -43.20 34.55
N LEU A 954 14.07 -42.14 34.98
CA LEU A 954 15.20 -41.56 34.26
C LEU A 954 16.38 -42.51 34.35
N SER A 955 16.67 -43.03 35.55
CA SER A 955 17.75 -44.02 35.77
C SER A 955 17.56 -45.29 34.96
N ARG A 956 16.33 -45.83 34.85
CA ARG A 956 16.03 -46.98 33.99
C ARG A 956 16.38 -46.71 32.53
N ARG A 957 16.04 -45.51 32.03
CA ARG A 957 16.30 -45.14 30.63
C ARG A 957 17.79 -44.90 30.37
N LEU A 958 18.53 -44.40 31.35
CA LEU A 958 20.00 -44.30 31.32
C LEU A 958 20.68 -45.66 31.29
N GLN A 959 20.24 -46.61 32.12
CA GLN A 959 20.77 -47.99 32.12
C GLN A 959 20.54 -48.72 30.80
N LEU A 960 19.47 -48.37 30.07
CA LEU A 960 19.17 -48.90 28.74
C LEU A 960 19.96 -48.22 27.61
N GLY A 961 20.79 -47.21 27.91
CA GLY A 961 21.56 -46.46 26.92
C GLY A 961 20.72 -45.56 26.01
N MET A 962 19.49 -45.20 26.43
CA MET A 962 18.52 -44.44 25.63
C MET A 962 18.24 -43.04 26.20
N TYR A 963 19.18 -42.50 26.98
CA TYR A 963 19.00 -41.25 27.71
C TYR A 963 19.54 -40.06 26.92
N PRO A 964 18.83 -38.92 26.89
CA PRO A 964 19.25 -37.77 26.10
C PRO A 964 20.53 -37.16 26.69
N ALA A 965 21.54 -37.00 25.84
CA ALA A 965 22.87 -36.52 26.21
C ALA A 965 23.43 -35.56 25.17
N ASP A 966 23.24 -35.86 23.87
CA ASP A 966 23.69 -35.02 22.77
C ASP A 966 22.82 -33.75 22.59
N ASN A 967 23.40 -32.69 22.05
CA ASN A 967 22.66 -31.47 21.69
C ASN A 967 21.52 -31.79 20.72
N GLY A 968 20.32 -31.28 21.01
CA GLY A 968 19.12 -31.53 20.21
C GLY A 968 18.44 -32.88 20.48
N SER A 969 18.93 -33.67 21.45
CA SER A 969 18.21 -34.83 21.95
C SER A 969 17.34 -34.47 23.16
N HIS A 970 16.19 -35.12 23.30
CA HIS A 970 15.30 -34.93 24.45
C HIS A 970 14.52 -36.21 24.79
N ALA A 971 14.00 -36.28 26.01
CA ALA A 971 13.10 -37.34 26.44
C ALA A 971 12.00 -36.80 27.36
N LEU A 972 10.79 -37.34 27.18
CA LEU A 972 9.61 -37.00 27.96
C LEU A 972 9.27 -38.15 28.91
N PHE A 973 8.98 -37.81 30.15
CA PHE A 973 8.54 -38.74 31.19
C PHE A 973 7.25 -38.20 31.79
N PHE A 974 6.21 -39.02 31.85
CA PHE A 974 4.93 -38.64 32.44
C PHE A 974 4.70 -39.50 33.68
N ASN A 975 4.15 -38.89 34.73
CA ASN A 975 3.70 -39.67 35.88
C ASN A 975 2.44 -40.46 35.50
N ASP A 976 2.34 -41.73 35.88
CA ASP A 976 1.17 -42.57 35.58
C ASP A 976 -0.08 -42.10 36.35
N GLN A 977 0.11 -41.44 37.49
CA GLN A 977 -0.96 -40.86 38.30
C GLN A 977 -1.20 -39.39 37.90
N PRO A 978 -2.39 -39.01 37.40
CA PRO A 978 -2.66 -37.66 36.90
C PRO A 978 -2.48 -36.53 37.93
N GLU A 979 -2.71 -36.82 39.22
CA GLU A 979 -2.59 -35.83 40.31
C GLU A 979 -1.22 -35.80 40.99
N ALA A 980 -0.33 -36.75 40.65
CA ALA A 980 0.98 -36.83 41.26
C ALA A 980 1.89 -35.68 40.81
N LYS A 981 2.80 -35.28 41.71
CA LYS A 981 3.71 -34.14 41.51
C LYS A 981 5.16 -34.58 41.72
N PRO A 982 6.10 -34.23 40.81
CA PRO A 982 5.87 -33.51 39.57
C PRO A 982 5.01 -34.32 38.59
N ALA A 983 4.25 -33.62 37.73
CA ALA A 983 3.41 -34.26 36.73
C ALA A 983 4.21 -35.05 35.67
N GLY A 984 5.53 -34.86 35.62
CA GLY A 984 6.45 -35.51 34.71
C GLY A 984 7.81 -34.81 34.68
N ALA A 985 8.65 -35.20 33.73
CA ALA A 985 9.93 -34.55 33.45
C ALA A 985 10.14 -34.40 31.93
N LEU A 986 10.78 -33.29 31.55
CA LEU A 986 11.32 -33.08 30.20
C LEU A 986 12.84 -32.98 30.35
N VAL A 987 13.57 -33.93 29.78
CA VAL A 987 15.04 -33.94 29.85
C VAL A 987 15.58 -33.52 28.51
N VAL A 988 16.40 -32.46 28.47
CA VAL A 988 17.08 -31.95 27.27
C VAL A 988 18.57 -32.29 27.35
N GLY A 989 19.12 -32.89 26.29
CA GLY A 989 20.55 -33.16 26.17
C GLY A 989 21.34 -31.87 25.92
N LEU A 990 22.38 -31.63 26.72
CA LEU A 990 23.19 -30.41 26.70
C LEU A 990 24.54 -30.58 25.98
N GLY A 991 24.82 -31.78 25.45
CA GLY A 991 26.09 -32.11 24.83
C GLY A 991 27.24 -32.22 25.84
N GLN A 992 28.48 -31.99 25.39
CA GLN A 992 29.63 -31.96 26.28
C GLN A 992 29.71 -30.63 27.06
N VAL A 993 30.25 -30.70 28.28
CA VAL A 993 30.46 -29.51 29.12
C VAL A 993 31.38 -28.52 28.39
N GLY A 994 30.94 -27.27 28.25
CA GLY A 994 31.67 -26.20 27.55
C GLY A 994 31.26 -25.97 26.09
N GLU A 995 30.49 -26.87 25.45
CA GLU A 995 30.04 -26.70 24.06
C GLU A 995 28.65 -26.04 23.94
N LEU A 996 27.90 -25.96 25.04
CA LEU A 996 26.55 -25.41 25.06
C LEU A 996 26.55 -23.91 24.75
N SER A 997 25.82 -23.52 23.70
CA SER A 997 25.57 -22.11 23.35
C SER A 997 24.08 -21.75 23.54
N PRO A 998 23.73 -20.46 23.69
CA PRO A 998 22.33 -20.06 23.82
C PRO A 998 21.44 -20.54 22.66
N GLY A 999 21.95 -20.54 21.42
CA GLY A 999 21.20 -21.02 20.26
C GLY A 999 20.97 -22.52 20.24
N LEU A 1000 21.93 -23.31 20.76
CA LEU A 1000 21.77 -24.76 20.90
C LEU A 1000 20.77 -25.11 22.01
N LEU A 1001 20.80 -24.36 23.12
CA LEU A 1001 19.80 -24.51 24.18
C LEU A 1001 18.40 -24.12 23.70
N GLU A 1002 18.27 -23.01 22.96
CA GLU A 1002 17.00 -22.56 22.38
C GLU A 1002 16.41 -23.63 21.46
N ALA A 1003 17.22 -24.17 20.54
CA ALA A 1003 16.79 -25.23 19.63
C ALA A 1003 16.36 -26.50 20.38
N GLY A 1004 17.19 -26.98 21.32
CA GLY A 1004 16.89 -28.21 22.08
C GLY A 1004 15.65 -28.09 22.97
N VAL A 1005 15.45 -26.93 23.62
CA VAL A 1005 14.26 -26.66 24.43
C VAL A 1005 13.01 -26.55 23.55
N ARG A 1006 13.11 -25.87 22.39
CA ARG A 1006 11.98 -25.75 21.45
C ARG A 1006 11.53 -27.11 20.98
N ASP A 1007 12.46 -27.96 20.55
CA ASP A 1007 12.13 -29.27 19.99
C ASP A 1007 11.50 -30.19 21.08
N ALA A 1008 11.99 -30.10 22.32
CA ALA A 1008 11.40 -30.80 23.47
C ALA A 1008 9.98 -30.29 23.82
N LEU A 1009 9.75 -28.97 23.77
CA LEU A 1009 8.44 -28.37 24.04
C LEU A 1009 7.42 -28.69 22.94
N LEU A 1010 7.84 -28.73 21.67
CA LEU A 1010 7.00 -29.12 20.54
C LEU A 1010 6.57 -30.59 20.65
N ASP A 1011 7.49 -31.49 20.97
CA ASP A 1011 7.16 -32.90 21.19
C ASP A 1011 6.22 -33.05 22.40
N PHE A 1012 6.47 -32.33 23.49
CA PHE A 1012 5.56 -32.30 24.64
C PHE A 1012 4.16 -31.82 24.26
N ALA A 1013 4.05 -30.73 23.48
CA ALA A 1013 2.77 -30.22 23.00
C ALA A 1013 2.05 -31.23 22.09
N LEU A 1014 2.78 -31.94 21.24
CA LEU A 1014 2.24 -33.02 20.40
C LEU A 1014 1.69 -34.17 21.26
N GLN A 1015 2.43 -34.61 22.28
CA GLN A 1015 1.94 -35.64 23.23
C GLN A 1015 0.69 -35.17 23.99
N VAL A 1016 0.65 -33.91 24.43
CA VAL A 1016 -0.51 -33.31 25.10
C VAL A 1016 -1.74 -33.29 24.18
N ALA A 1017 -1.56 -32.90 22.91
CA ALA A 1017 -2.62 -32.87 21.91
C ALA A 1017 -3.16 -34.28 21.60
N GLN A 1018 -2.30 -35.30 21.62
CA GLN A 1018 -2.64 -36.69 21.32
C GLN A 1018 -3.00 -37.52 22.57
N TRP A 1019 -2.95 -36.92 23.77
CA TRP A 1019 -3.13 -37.65 25.02
C TRP A 1019 -4.49 -38.39 25.08
N PRO A 1020 -4.54 -39.66 25.51
CA PRO A 1020 -5.71 -40.50 25.35
C PRO A 1020 -6.89 -40.14 26.26
N ASP A 1021 -6.63 -39.52 27.42
CA ASP A 1021 -7.66 -39.08 28.36
C ASP A 1021 -8.00 -37.58 28.24
N ASP A 1022 -9.22 -37.22 28.63
CA ASP A 1022 -9.70 -35.82 28.69
C ASP A 1022 -9.52 -35.18 30.07
N ALA A 1023 -8.99 -35.93 31.05
CA ALA A 1023 -8.90 -35.53 32.44
C ALA A 1023 -7.62 -34.73 32.73
N ARG A 1024 -6.47 -35.13 32.16
CA ARG A 1024 -5.16 -34.59 32.51
C ARG A 1024 -4.84 -33.27 31.81
N PHE A 1025 -5.21 -33.15 30.53
CA PHE A 1025 -4.90 -31.98 29.70
C PHE A 1025 -6.13 -31.28 29.12
N GLY A 1026 -7.33 -31.69 29.55
CA GLY A 1026 -8.61 -31.15 29.10
C GLY A 1026 -9.21 -31.89 27.89
N PRO A 1027 -10.41 -31.50 27.46
CA PRO A 1027 -11.17 -32.24 26.45
C PRO A 1027 -10.50 -32.19 25.07
N ARG A 1028 -10.44 -33.33 24.37
CA ARG A 1028 -9.87 -33.47 23.02
C ARG A 1028 -10.56 -32.61 21.96
N ALA A 1029 -11.82 -32.23 22.20
CA ALA A 1029 -12.59 -31.36 21.32
C ALA A 1029 -12.21 -29.86 21.42
N ALA A 1030 -11.31 -29.48 22.32
CA ALA A 1030 -10.84 -28.12 22.49
C ALA A 1030 -9.29 -28.04 22.42
N PRO A 1031 -8.71 -26.86 22.09
CA PRO A 1031 -7.27 -26.67 22.20
C PRO A 1031 -6.78 -26.93 23.62
N ARG A 1032 -5.95 -27.98 23.79
CA ARG A 1032 -5.35 -28.33 25.08
C ARG A 1032 -4.19 -27.41 25.41
N SER A 1033 -4.02 -27.07 26.69
CA SER A 1033 -2.95 -26.19 27.15
C SER A 1033 -1.76 -27.01 27.66
N ALA A 1034 -0.57 -26.73 27.13
CA ALA A 1034 0.70 -27.26 27.62
C ALA A 1034 1.36 -26.24 28.56
N ALA A 1035 1.69 -26.67 29.77
CA ALA A 1035 2.41 -25.87 30.75
C ALA A 1035 3.59 -26.68 31.30
N VAL A 1036 4.73 -26.02 31.49
CA VAL A 1036 5.99 -26.63 31.91
C VAL A 1036 6.58 -25.83 33.07
N SER A 1037 7.15 -26.51 34.06
CA SER A 1037 7.99 -25.90 35.09
C SER A 1037 9.44 -26.03 34.65
N CYS A 1038 10.20 -24.95 34.59
CA CYS A 1038 11.58 -25.00 34.10
C CYS A 1038 12.56 -24.58 35.20
N LEU A 1039 13.68 -25.30 35.32
CA LEU A 1039 14.85 -24.85 36.06
C LEU A 1039 15.72 -23.95 35.17
N LEU A 1040 16.76 -23.34 35.74
CA LEU A 1040 17.74 -22.57 34.96
C LEU A 1040 18.69 -23.52 34.22
N VAL A 1041 18.17 -24.21 33.20
CA VAL A 1041 18.86 -25.28 32.47
C VAL A 1041 20.06 -24.75 31.70
N GLY A 1042 21.19 -25.46 31.80
CA GLY A 1042 22.45 -25.04 31.19
C GLY A 1042 23.16 -23.89 31.92
N SER A 1043 22.62 -23.41 33.05
CA SER A 1043 23.29 -22.44 33.93
C SER A 1043 24.01 -23.16 35.07
N GLY A 1044 25.32 -22.95 35.20
CA GLY A 1044 26.16 -23.68 36.15
C GLY A 1044 27.66 -23.57 35.81
N ALA A 1045 28.51 -24.26 36.58
CA ALA A 1045 29.95 -24.30 36.33
C ALA A 1045 30.22 -25.00 34.98
N GLY A 1046 30.78 -24.27 34.00
CA GLY A 1046 31.01 -24.76 32.64
C GLY A 1046 29.82 -24.59 31.67
N GLY A 1047 28.75 -23.92 32.10
CA GLY A 1047 27.56 -23.60 31.29
C GLY A 1047 27.46 -22.12 30.87
N ILE A 1048 26.28 -21.70 30.39
CA ILE A 1048 26.03 -20.32 29.93
C ILE A 1048 25.54 -19.41 31.08
N PRO A 1049 25.66 -18.07 30.95
CA PRO A 1049 25.14 -17.14 31.94
C PRO A 1049 23.64 -17.32 32.19
N VAL A 1050 23.20 -17.12 33.44
CA VAL A 1050 21.79 -17.27 33.85
C VAL A 1050 20.84 -16.45 32.96
N SER A 1051 21.21 -15.21 32.63
CA SER A 1051 20.40 -14.36 31.74
C SER A 1051 20.25 -14.94 30.33
N ALA A 1052 21.31 -15.54 29.79
CA ALA A 1052 21.29 -16.15 28.46
C ALA A 1052 20.50 -17.47 28.45
N SER A 1053 20.56 -18.24 29.54
CA SER A 1053 19.72 -19.43 29.73
C SER A 1053 18.24 -19.06 29.79
N VAL A 1054 17.87 -18.04 30.56
CA VAL A 1054 16.47 -17.56 30.64
C VAL A 1054 15.99 -17.02 29.29
N ASP A 1055 16.79 -16.20 28.60
CA ASP A 1055 16.42 -15.66 27.27
C ASP A 1055 16.22 -16.80 26.25
N ALA A 1056 17.13 -17.76 26.19
CA ALA A 1056 17.04 -18.91 25.29
C ALA A 1056 15.79 -19.76 25.56
N ILE A 1057 15.48 -20.05 26.83
CA ILE A 1057 14.30 -20.83 27.22
C ILE A 1057 13.00 -20.07 26.87
N LEU A 1058 12.96 -18.75 27.06
CA LEU A 1058 11.77 -17.95 26.78
C LEU A 1058 11.55 -17.69 25.28
N ARG A 1059 12.62 -17.69 24.47
CA ARG A 1059 12.51 -17.62 23.00
C ARG A 1059 12.08 -18.94 22.37
N ALA A 1060 12.46 -20.05 23.02
CA ALA A 1060 12.12 -21.39 22.59
C ALA A 1060 10.64 -21.76 22.84
N ALA A 1061 10.06 -21.24 23.93
CA ALA A 1061 8.65 -21.37 24.28
C ALA A 1061 7.76 -20.42 23.45
#